data_AF-A0A251Z8Q7-F1
#
_entry.id   AF-A0A251Z8Q7-F1
#
_cell.length_a   1.000
_cell.length_b   1.000
_cell.length_c   1.000
_cell.angle_alpha   90.00
_cell.angle_beta   90.00
_cell.angle_gamma   90.00
#
_symmetry.space_group_name_H-M   'P 1'
#
loop_
_entity.id
_entity.type
_entity.pdbx_description
1 polymer ?
#
loop_
_entity_poly.entity_id
_entity_poly.type
_entity_poly.pdbx_seq_one_letter_code
_entity_poly.pdbx_strand_id
1 'polypeptide(L)'
;MAGTNSALASTNTGLDRIVESIMADPGLPAKISSSQIKGGAMAANGLNELIVTGIKALNSSGAADANPTRLSSAEVLWINKWIRSNADRLATYVSLHGDDEKGVETGYHLVQNDGGTTTLFGRNAINTIFDGIYHIGFVLTADGRFLNEDGKANAKVSDVAEWITYYYGDPSTTGTGFDRLTDMMRLDPGLAVKTSAAAINDGLAAADGILHLYVEAIAATGINNDGWISKNDLRLINSWVRNNRYDQFLALHGDDEKGVETGFHKIQNNGGTTQFFGRNLINTVADGMFHIGFEIRGENFLNEDGNTNQSLSNVSSWVNHFLNGSSFTVGTSSADVLVGNDQRDQLLGGNGDDLLQGLGGSDLLDGGSGNDTLQGGDGADVLDGGFGNDLLDGGEDGDTYLVNGSNPNRVADVPYTFLGFDTYADSGTLGTDVILAQGNGPVDVGFRNFDSSSGIEQIINDTSNGNGGKAMLRLLGDSNNNILNFSSVSIVGGTVTIDGGAGNDSITGSSLADRIVGGGGRDTLTGGKGADCFDYSNLNDALIGGSSSQPLFERITDFVVGQDSFDLAVTPKNGGLTINGSLSALTTSSISTLLNSNMFLTNGVATFSYGARQFIAFNDATSGYNSATDAIIEITGFSYASGFTNLSQISFV
;
A
#
# COMPACT_ATOMS: atom_id res chain seq x y z
N MET A 1 6.50 -20.56 -4.59
CA MET A 1 7.71 -21.37 -4.91
C MET A 1 8.98 -20.51 -4.85
N ALA A 2 9.29 -19.86 -3.72
CA ALA A 2 10.54 -19.11 -3.55
C ALA A 2 11.39 -19.84 -2.50
N GLY A 3 12.50 -20.45 -2.92
CA GLY A 3 13.32 -21.29 -2.04
C GLY A 3 14.24 -22.29 -2.75
N THR A 4 14.31 -22.31 -4.09
CA THR A 4 15.27 -23.18 -4.80
C THR A 4 16.04 -22.53 -5.96
N ASN A 5 15.80 -21.26 -6.31
CA ASN A 5 16.49 -20.63 -7.46
C ASN A 5 17.92 -20.14 -7.16
N SER A 6 18.27 -19.82 -5.92
CA SER A 6 19.62 -19.36 -5.55
C SER A 6 20.73 -20.41 -5.76
N ALA A 7 20.38 -21.70 -5.89
CA ALA A 7 21.36 -22.77 -6.12
C ALA A 7 21.70 -22.99 -7.61
N LEU A 8 20.95 -22.37 -8.53
CA LEU A 8 21.09 -22.57 -9.98
C LEU A 8 21.86 -21.44 -10.67
N ALA A 9 21.77 -20.21 -10.16
CA ALA A 9 22.48 -19.05 -10.67
C ALA A 9 23.66 -18.76 -9.72
N SER A 10 24.89 -18.86 -10.22
CA SER A 10 26.08 -19.00 -9.36
C SER A 10 27.26 -18.14 -9.79
N THR A 11 27.09 -17.32 -10.82
CA THR A 11 28.20 -16.51 -11.32
C THR A 11 28.51 -15.31 -10.42
N ASN A 12 27.56 -14.90 -9.58
CA ASN A 12 27.57 -13.67 -8.78
C ASN A 12 27.76 -12.44 -9.70
N THR A 13 27.09 -12.47 -10.84
CA THR A 13 27.04 -11.37 -11.82
C THR A 13 25.61 -11.26 -12.31
N GLY A 14 25.23 -10.13 -12.91
CA GLY A 14 23.84 -9.99 -13.41
C GLY A 14 23.46 -10.97 -14.53
N LEU A 15 24.41 -11.75 -15.09
CA LEU A 15 24.11 -12.86 -15.99
C LEU A 15 23.26 -13.94 -15.31
N ASP A 16 23.32 -14.05 -13.98
CA ASP A 16 22.47 -14.92 -13.17
C ASP A 16 20.97 -14.67 -13.42
N ARG A 17 20.61 -13.43 -13.80
CA ARG A 17 19.23 -13.05 -14.14
C ARG A 17 18.71 -13.67 -15.43
N ILE A 18 19.59 -14.13 -16.33
CA ILE A 18 19.16 -14.91 -17.49
C ILE A 18 18.57 -16.24 -17.00
N VAL A 19 19.20 -16.87 -16.00
CA VAL A 19 18.74 -18.11 -15.37
C VAL A 19 17.40 -17.88 -14.68
N GLU A 20 17.28 -16.78 -13.93
CA GLU A 20 16.03 -16.38 -13.27
C GLU A 20 14.91 -16.09 -14.27
N SER A 21 15.22 -15.38 -15.36
CA SER A 21 14.25 -15.06 -16.43
C SER A 21 13.73 -16.33 -17.11
N ILE A 22 14.57 -17.36 -17.30
CA ILE A 22 14.14 -18.65 -17.83
C ILE A 22 13.24 -19.36 -16.80
N MET A 23 13.62 -19.38 -15.54
CA MET A 23 12.86 -20.04 -14.48
C MET A 23 11.51 -19.37 -14.19
N ALA A 24 11.40 -18.06 -14.44
CA ALA A 24 10.21 -17.24 -14.22
C ALA A 24 9.36 -17.00 -15.48
N ASP A 25 9.77 -17.50 -16.66
CA ASP A 25 9.03 -17.25 -17.90
C ASP A 25 7.62 -17.85 -17.83
N PRO A 26 6.56 -17.05 -18.04
CA PRO A 26 5.18 -17.53 -17.86
C PRO A 26 4.71 -18.47 -18.99
N GLY A 27 5.41 -18.51 -20.11
CA GLY A 27 5.04 -19.30 -21.28
C GLY A 27 5.63 -20.71 -21.29
N LEU A 28 6.84 -20.91 -20.74
CA LEU A 28 7.50 -22.23 -20.71
C LEU A 28 6.68 -23.32 -19.99
N PRO A 29 6.06 -23.07 -18.82
CA PRO A 29 5.27 -24.10 -18.12
C PRO A 29 4.06 -24.60 -18.91
N ALA A 30 3.60 -23.84 -19.90
CA ALA A 30 2.50 -24.24 -20.77
C ALA A 30 2.90 -25.25 -21.86
N LYS A 31 4.22 -25.47 -22.07
CA LYS A 31 4.75 -26.29 -23.17
C LYS A 31 5.70 -27.39 -22.74
N ILE A 32 6.52 -27.15 -21.72
CA ILE A 32 7.56 -28.08 -21.29
C ILE A 32 7.52 -28.35 -19.78
N SER A 33 8.13 -29.45 -19.36
CA SER A 33 8.16 -29.84 -17.95
C SER A 33 9.11 -28.97 -17.12
N SER A 34 8.85 -28.84 -15.82
CA SER A 34 9.74 -28.16 -14.87
C SER A 34 11.16 -28.72 -14.86
N SER A 35 11.33 -30.02 -15.17
CA SER A 35 12.65 -30.65 -15.32
C SER A 35 13.41 -30.15 -16.55
N GLN A 36 12.72 -29.89 -17.66
CA GLN A 36 13.33 -29.33 -18.87
C GLN A 36 13.69 -27.86 -18.66
N ILE A 37 12.78 -27.08 -18.07
CA ILE A 37 13.04 -25.68 -17.70
C ILE A 37 14.28 -25.57 -16.82
N LYS A 38 14.35 -26.40 -15.76
CA LYS A 38 15.52 -26.47 -14.89
C LYS A 38 16.78 -26.93 -15.64
N GLY A 39 16.67 -27.89 -16.56
CA GLY A 39 17.78 -28.35 -17.39
C GLY A 39 18.36 -27.24 -18.29
N GLY A 40 17.50 -26.49 -18.98
CA GLY A 40 17.90 -25.34 -19.79
C GLY A 40 18.48 -24.20 -18.95
N ALA A 41 17.91 -23.92 -17.79
CA ALA A 41 18.44 -22.94 -16.83
C ALA A 41 19.83 -23.34 -16.29
N MET A 42 20.05 -24.62 -15.98
CA MET A 42 21.38 -25.13 -15.57
C MET A 42 22.41 -24.97 -16.69
N ALA A 43 22.02 -25.25 -17.94
CA ALA A 43 22.87 -25.08 -19.10
C ALA A 43 23.23 -23.61 -19.33
N ALA A 44 22.24 -22.70 -19.23
CA ALA A 44 22.43 -21.26 -19.25
C ALA A 44 23.42 -20.78 -18.18
N ASN A 45 23.30 -21.26 -16.93
CA ASN A 45 24.27 -20.94 -15.87
C ASN A 45 25.69 -21.40 -16.24
N GLY A 46 25.85 -22.63 -16.75
CA GLY A 46 27.17 -23.11 -17.17
C GLY A 46 27.78 -22.27 -18.31
N LEU A 47 26.96 -21.80 -19.26
CA LEU A 47 27.40 -20.89 -20.31
C LEU A 47 27.81 -19.52 -19.72
N ASN A 48 27.03 -18.99 -18.78
CA ASN A 48 27.34 -17.76 -18.06
C ASN A 48 28.69 -17.88 -17.32
N GLU A 49 28.96 -18.99 -16.62
CA GLU A 49 30.24 -19.23 -15.94
C GLU A 49 31.44 -19.17 -16.90
N LEU A 50 31.31 -19.74 -18.09
CA LEU A 50 32.36 -19.69 -19.12
C LEU A 50 32.55 -18.28 -19.67
N ILE A 51 31.47 -17.53 -19.88
CA ILE A 51 31.52 -16.12 -20.31
C ILE A 51 32.21 -15.28 -19.24
N VAL A 52 31.81 -15.39 -17.97
CA VAL A 52 32.42 -14.66 -16.84
C VAL A 52 33.89 -15.03 -16.67
N THR A 53 34.26 -16.30 -16.83
CA THR A 53 35.66 -16.73 -16.80
C THR A 53 36.45 -16.12 -17.96
N GLY A 54 35.84 -16.02 -19.15
CA GLY A 54 36.39 -15.33 -20.30
C GLY A 54 36.63 -13.84 -20.04
N ILE A 55 35.67 -13.15 -19.42
CA ILE A 55 35.81 -11.74 -19.03
C ILE A 55 36.93 -11.56 -17.99
N LYS A 56 37.02 -12.44 -16.99
CA LYS A 56 38.13 -12.43 -16.01
C LYS A 56 39.49 -12.62 -16.70
N ALA A 57 39.57 -13.49 -17.70
CA ALA A 57 40.78 -13.70 -18.49
C ALA A 57 41.13 -12.49 -19.37
N LEU A 58 40.11 -11.83 -19.97
CA LEU A 58 40.25 -10.59 -20.72
C LEU A 58 40.86 -9.49 -19.84
N ASN A 59 40.27 -9.27 -18.66
CA ASN A 59 40.75 -8.28 -17.69
C ASN A 59 42.19 -8.56 -17.27
N SER A 60 42.53 -9.82 -17.02
CA SER A 60 43.88 -10.25 -16.65
C SER A 60 44.90 -10.11 -17.79
N SER A 61 44.45 -10.05 -19.05
CA SER A 61 45.33 -9.93 -20.22
C SER A 61 45.74 -8.49 -20.53
N GLY A 62 45.11 -7.50 -19.90
CA GLY A 62 45.29 -6.08 -20.22
C GLY A 62 44.71 -5.66 -21.57
N ALA A 63 43.92 -6.52 -22.22
CA ALA A 63 43.21 -6.22 -23.47
C ALA A 63 41.79 -5.67 -23.24
N ALA A 64 41.32 -5.64 -21.99
CA ALA A 64 40.09 -4.96 -21.61
C ALA A 64 40.20 -3.46 -21.84
N ASP A 65 39.09 -2.83 -22.19
CA ASP A 65 39.01 -1.39 -22.21
C ASP A 65 38.96 -0.80 -20.77
N ALA A 66 38.87 0.52 -20.67
CA ALA A 66 38.89 1.20 -19.37
C ALA A 66 37.59 1.06 -18.57
N ASN A 67 36.53 0.49 -19.14
CA ASN A 67 35.21 0.40 -18.54
C ASN A 67 34.86 -1.05 -18.13
N PRO A 68 35.10 -1.43 -16.86
CA PRO A 68 34.96 -2.82 -16.42
C PRO A 68 33.51 -3.34 -16.40
N THR A 69 32.51 -2.47 -16.62
CA THR A 69 31.08 -2.84 -16.56
C THR A 69 30.43 -2.97 -17.94
N ARG A 70 31.20 -2.82 -19.03
CA ARG A 70 30.69 -2.94 -20.41
C ARG A 70 31.62 -3.80 -21.24
N LEU A 71 31.08 -4.41 -22.29
CA LEU A 71 31.87 -5.08 -23.31
C LEU A 71 31.67 -4.40 -24.65
N SER A 72 32.79 -4.07 -25.29
CA SER A 72 32.85 -3.66 -26.69
C SER A 72 32.79 -4.87 -27.62
N SER A 73 32.47 -4.63 -28.90
CA SER A 73 32.55 -5.66 -29.95
C SER A 73 33.94 -6.31 -30.04
N ALA A 74 35.00 -5.56 -29.74
CA ALA A 74 36.37 -6.06 -29.75
C ALA A 74 36.61 -7.06 -28.60
N GLU A 75 36.06 -6.79 -27.42
CA GLU A 75 36.15 -7.65 -26.26
C GLU A 75 35.29 -8.90 -26.40
N VAL A 76 34.10 -8.79 -27.00
CA VAL A 76 33.29 -9.96 -27.39
C VAL A 76 34.05 -10.87 -28.35
N LEU A 77 34.73 -10.31 -29.36
CA LEU A 77 35.59 -11.08 -30.26
C LEU A 77 36.78 -11.72 -29.54
N TRP A 78 37.34 -11.03 -28.54
CA TRP A 78 38.40 -11.56 -27.71
C TRP A 78 37.91 -12.77 -26.91
N ILE A 79 36.74 -12.66 -26.27
CA ILE A 79 36.11 -13.74 -25.48
C ILE A 79 35.77 -14.92 -26.39
N ASN A 80 35.19 -14.69 -27.57
CA ASN A 80 34.96 -15.71 -28.59
C ASN A 80 36.26 -16.48 -28.91
N LYS A 81 37.34 -15.75 -29.21
CA LYS A 81 38.65 -16.34 -29.51
C LYS A 81 39.19 -17.12 -28.31
N TRP A 82 39.03 -16.61 -27.10
CA TRP A 82 39.45 -17.26 -25.88
C TRP A 82 38.72 -18.60 -25.69
N ILE A 83 37.38 -18.64 -25.81
CA ILE A 83 36.58 -19.88 -25.74
C ILE A 83 37.12 -20.89 -26.75
N ARG A 84 37.21 -20.49 -28.02
CA ARG A 84 37.55 -21.36 -29.15
C ARG A 84 39.00 -21.83 -29.19
N SER A 85 39.91 -21.11 -28.54
CA SER A 85 41.35 -21.43 -28.56
C SER A 85 41.74 -22.66 -27.71
N ASN A 86 40.83 -23.16 -26.88
CA ASN A 86 41.05 -24.33 -26.04
C ASN A 86 39.98 -25.39 -26.35
N ALA A 87 40.42 -26.60 -26.71
CA ALA A 87 39.53 -27.68 -27.14
C ALA A 87 38.55 -28.13 -26.04
N ASP A 88 39.00 -28.17 -24.79
CA ASP A 88 38.17 -28.58 -23.65
C ASP A 88 37.09 -27.52 -23.37
N ARG A 89 37.47 -26.23 -23.34
CA ARG A 89 36.51 -25.13 -23.20
C ARG A 89 35.47 -25.14 -24.30
N LEU A 90 35.90 -25.29 -25.56
CA LEU A 90 34.99 -25.34 -26.69
C LEU A 90 34.05 -26.55 -26.60
N ALA A 91 34.55 -27.73 -26.20
CA ALA A 91 33.73 -28.92 -26.03
C ALA A 91 32.69 -28.73 -24.90
N THR A 92 33.08 -28.18 -23.75
CA THR A 92 32.15 -27.83 -22.68
C THR A 92 31.11 -26.81 -23.14
N TYR A 93 31.55 -25.77 -23.85
CA TYR A 93 30.66 -24.72 -24.35
C TYR A 93 29.61 -25.28 -25.30
N VAL A 94 30.00 -26.10 -26.28
CA VAL A 94 29.08 -26.76 -27.23
C VAL A 94 28.13 -27.71 -26.50
N SER A 95 28.62 -28.49 -25.52
CA SER A 95 27.77 -29.39 -24.75
C SER A 95 26.72 -28.67 -23.90
N LEU A 96 27.05 -27.49 -23.37
CA LEU A 96 26.10 -26.68 -22.59
C LEU A 96 25.14 -25.93 -23.50
N HIS A 97 25.60 -25.44 -24.66
CA HIS A 97 24.72 -24.86 -25.66
C HIS A 97 23.66 -25.87 -26.11
N GLY A 98 24.10 -27.10 -26.39
CA GLY A 98 23.22 -28.21 -26.71
C GLY A 98 23.08 -28.46 -28.20
N ASP A 99 22.17 -29.37 -28.52
CA ASP A 99 21.85 -29.84 -29.86
C ASP A 99 20.32 -29.87 -29.98
N ASP A 100 19.79 -29.46 -31.13
CA ASP A 100 18.38 -29.56 -31.52
C ASP A 100 18.16 -30.57 -32.68
N GLU A 101 19.20 -31.28 -33.12
CA GLU A 101 19.08 -32.27 -34.19
C GLU A 101 18.26 -33.51 -33.76
N LYS A 102 17.52 -34.05 -34.73
CA LYS A 102 16.82 -35.36 -34.62
C LYS A 102 15.75 -35.42 -33.51
N GLY A 103 15.26 -34.26 -33.05
CA GLY A 103 14.16 -34.16 -32.08
C GLY A 103 14.56 -34.50 -30.65
N VAL A 104 15.85 -34.37 -30.31
CA VAL A 104 16.35 -34.49 -28.94
C VAL A 104 17.02 -33.17 -28.56
N GLU A 105 16.30 -32.36 -27.79
CA GLU A 105 16.85 -31.13 -27.24
C GLU A 105 17.74 -31.45 -26.04
N THR A 106 18.93 -30.85 -26.01
CA THR A 106 19.85 -30.90 -24.88
C THR A 106 20.38 -29.50 -24.56
N GLY A 107 21.04 -29.32 -23.42
CA GLY A 107 21.65 -28.04 -23.07
C GLY A 107 20.64 -26.89 -22.99
N TYR A 108 21.03 -25.72 -23.48
CA TYR A 108 20.19 -24.53 -23.53
C TYR A 108 18.97 -24.72 -24.45
N HIS A 109 19.08 -25.56 -25.49
CA HIS A 109 17.97 -25.82 -26.41
C HIS A 109 16.77 -26.51 -25.75
N LEU A 110 16.87 -26.97 -24.50
CA LEU A 110 15.73 -27.48 -23.71
C LEU A 110 14.63 -26.44 -23.42
N VAL A 111 14.91 -25.15 -23.61
CA VAL A 111 13.97 -24.05 -23.40
C VAL A 111 13.79 -23.17 -24.64
N GLN A 112 14.64 -23.34 -25.65
CA GLN A 112 14.65 -22.49 -26.83
C GLN A 112 13.60 -22.97 -27.84
N ASN A 113 12.72 -22.07 -28.25
CA ASN A 113 11.54 -22.32 -29.10
C ASN A 113 10.42 -23.13 -28.41
N ASP A 114 10.48 -23.28 -27.09
CA ASP A 114 9.57 -24.10 -26.28
C ASP A 114 8.51 -23.30 -25.53
N GLY A 115 8.00 -22.24 -26.14
CA GLY A 115 6.89 -21.46 -25.57
C GLY A 115 7.30 -20.32 -24.65
N GLY A 116 8.59 -19.99 -24.55
CA GLY A 116 9.04 -18.78 -23.86
C GLY A 116 8.32 -17.53 -24.39
N THR A 117 7.81 -16.67 -23.51
CA THR A 117 7.01 -15.48 -23.90
C THR A 117 7.62 -14.15 -23.46
N THR A 118 8.61 -14.18 -22.56
CA THR A 118 9.32 -12.99 -22.10
C THR A 118 9.93 -12.25 -23.29
N THR A 119 9.77 -10.93 -23.32
CA THR A 119 10.22 -10.07 -24.42
C THR A 119 11.18 -9.01 -23.90
N LEU A 120 12.32 -8.83 -24.58
CA LEU A 120 13.34 -7.82 -24.32
C LEU A 120 13.81 -7.20 -25.63
N PHE A 121 14.03 -5.88 -25.65
CA PHE A 121 14.36 -5.13 -26.87
C PHE A 121 13.33 -5.35 -28.01
N GLY A 122 12.08 -5.60 -27.65
CA GLY A 122 11.00 -5.95 -28.60
C GLY A 122 11.14 -7.32 -29.27
N ARG A 123 11.97 -8.22 -28.73
CA ARG A 123 12.20 -9.58 -29.25
C ARG A 123 12.03 -10.62 -28.15
N ASN A 124 11.77 -11.87 -28.52
CA ASN A 124 11.69 -12.96 -27.56
C ASN A 124 13.04 -13.13 -26.82
N ALA A 125 13.02 -13.02 -25.49
CA ALA A 125 14.22 -13.03 -24.66
C ALA A 125 14.98 -14.36 -24.83
N ILE A 126 14.29 -15.49 -24.65
CA ILE A 126 14.88 -16.83 -24.71
C ILE A 126 15.31 -17.18 -26.15
N ASN A 127 14.43 -16.99 -27.12
CA ASN A 127 14.65 -17.49 -28.49
C ASN A 127 15.53 -16.58 -29.34
N THR A 128 15.91 -15.39 -28.86
CA THR A 128 16.66 -14.43 -29.67
C THR A 128 17.78 -13.76 -28.91
N ILE A 129 17.50 -13.23 -27.72
CA ILE A 129 18.50 -12.47 -26.97
C ILE A 129 19.49 -13.42 -26.28
N PHE A 130 18.98 -14.33 -25.45
CA PHE A 130 19.79 -15.29 -24.71
C PHE A 130 20.46 -16.28 -25.66
N ASP A 131 19.71 -16.81 -26.62
CA ASP A 131 20.26 -17.60 -27.71
C ASP A 131 21.42 -16.89 -28.42
N GLY A 132 21.21 -15.63 -28.83
CA GLY A 132 22.24 -14.87 -29.51
C GLY A 132 23.46 -14.56 -28.64
N ILE A 133 23.28 -14.32 -27.33
CA ILE A 133 24.39 -14.23 -26.35
C ILE A 133 25.17 -15.54 -26.36
N TYR A 134 24.48 -16.68 -26.25
CA TYR A 134 25.11 -17.99 -26.14
C TYR A 134 25.78 -18.45 -27.42
N HIS A 135 25.49 -17.84 -28.55
CA HIS A 135 26.23 -18.03 -29.79
C HIS A 135 27.65 -17.41 -29.80
N ILE A 136 28.06 -16.67 -28.75
CA ILE A 136 29.42 -16.08 -28.64
C ILE A 136 30.54 -17.13 -28.75
N GLY A 137 30.30 -18.42 -28.50
CA GLY A 137 31.29 -19.50 -28.67
C GLY A 137 31.54 -19.95 -30.12
N PHE A 138 30.69 -19.55 -31.07
CA PHE A 138 30.65 -20.13 -32.41
C PHE A 138 31.46 -19.36 -33.45
N VAL A 139 31.58 -19.93 -34.65
CA VAL A 139 32.33 -19.31 -35.76
C VAL A 139 31.61 -18.07 -36.26
N LEU A 140 32.37 -17.12 -36.80
CA LEU A 140 31.84 -15.90 -37.38
C LEU A 140 31.74 -16.00 -38.91
N THR A 141 30.70 -15.39 -39.46
CA THR A 141 30.62 -15.06 -40.88
C THR A 141 31.61 -13.93 -41.23
N ALA A 142 31.85 -13.73 -42.53
CA ALA A 142 32.69 -12.64 -43.02
C ALA A 142 32.15 -11.24 -42.67
N ASP A 143 30.83 -11.10 -42.44
CA ASP A 143 30.16 -9.87 -42.04
C ASP A 143 30.02 -9.69 -40.52
N GLY A 144 30.65 -10.55 -39.71
CA GLY A 144 30.71 -10.39 -38.25
C GLY A 144 29.44 -10.81 -37.50
N ARG A 145 28.75 -11.84 -37.99
CA ARG A 145 27.66 -12.53 -37.29
C ARG A 145 28.14 -13.86 -36.78
N PHE A 146 27.69 -14.25 -35.59
CA PHE A 146 27.89 -15.61 -35.11
C PHE A 146 27.05 -16.56 -35.97
N LEU A 147 27.59 -17.72 -36.29
CA LEU A 147 26.85 -18.81 -36.93
C LEU A 147 26.24 -19.70 -35.85
N ASN A 148 25.05 -20.21 -36.09
CA ASN A 148 24.50 -21.32 -35.34
C ASN A 148 25.14 -22.65 -35.75
N GLU A 149 24.73 -23.73 -35.09
CA GLU A 149 25.17 -25.11 -35.29
C GLU A 149 25.01 -25.56 -36.75
N ASP A 150 23.94 -25.10 -37.40
CA ASP A 150 23.63 -25.34 -38.82
C ASP A 150 24.49 -24.54 -39.82
N GLY A 151 25.33 -23.62 -39.33
CA GLY A 151 26.09 -22.70 -40.19
C GLY A 151 25.25 -21.57 -40.80
N LYS A 152 24.09 -21.26 -40.23
CA LYS A 152 23.26 -20.09 -40.56
C LYS A 152 23.62 -18.91 -39.65
N ALA A 153 23.47 -17.69 -40.16
CA ALA A 153 23.79 -16.49 -39.40
C ALA A 153 22.78 -16.25 -38.26
N ASN A 154 23.27 -16.17 -37.02
CA ASN A 154 22.57 -15.72 -35.82
C ASN A 154 22.92 -14.24 -35.52
N ALA A 155 23.21 -13.85 -34.28
CA ALA A 155 23.36 -12.46 -33.85
C ALA A 155 24.65 -11.78 -34.36
N LYS A 156 24.63 -10.44 -34.50
CA LYS A 156 25.85 -9.67 -34.76
C LYS A 156 26.69 -9.56 -33.49
N VAL A 157 28.00 -9.45 -33.65
CA VAL A 157 28.92 -9.18 -32.53
C VAL A 157 28.51 -7.94 -31.73
N SER A 158 28.04 -6.88 -32.41
CA SER A 158 27.58 -5.65 -31.75
C SER A 158 26.35 -5.88 -30.87
N ASP A 159 25.43 -6.72 -31.33
CA ASP A 159 24.18 -7.01 -30.61
C ASP A 159 24.50 -7.85 -29.36
N VAL A 160 25.39 -8.84 -29.49
CA VAL A 160 25.89 -9.64 -28.36
C VAL A 160 26.65 -8.79 -27.34
N ALA A 161 27.48 -7.85 -27.80
CA ALA A 161 28.16 -6.91 -26.91
C ALA A 161 27.18 -6.06 -26.09
N GLU A 162 26.11 -5.59 -26.73
CA GLU A 162 25.05 -4.85 -26.08
C GLU A 162 24.28 -5.71 -25.06
N TRP A 163 23.88 -6.93 -25.44
CA TRP A 163 23.12 -7.81 -24.57
C TRP A 163 23.92 -8.35 -23.38
N ILE A 164 25.19 -8.73 -23.58
CA ILE A 164 26.05 -9.11 -22.45
C ILE A 164 26.29 -7.91 -21.55
N THR A 165 26.51 -6.71 -22.09
CA THR A 165 26.65 -5.49 -21.28
C THR A 165 25.43 -5.28 -20.39
N TYR A 166 24.22 -5.41 -20.96
CA TYR A 166 22.96 -5.26 -20.22
C TYR A 166 22.84 -6.20 -19.02
N TYR A 167 23.29 -7.45 -19.15
CA TYR A 167 23.23 -8.43 -18.06
C TYR A 167 24.47 -8.48 -17.17
N TYR A 168 25.66 -8.15 -17.65
CA TYR A 168 26.89 -8.39 -16.90
C TYR A 168 27.03 -7.48 -15.66
N GLY A 169 26.62 -6.21 -15.77
CA GLY A 169 26.58 -5.29 -14.64
C GLY A 169 25.38 -5.58 -13.73
N ASP A 170 25.63 -5.76 -12.44
CA ASP A 170 24.58 -5.93 -11.42
C ASP A 170 24.40 -4.64 -10.60
N PRO A 171 23.32 -3.87 -10.82
CA PRO A 171 22.98 -2.63 -10.12
C PRO A 171 21.94 -2.92 -9.04
N SER A 172 21.89 -4.13 -8.50
CA SER A 172 20.95 -4.49 -7.44
C SER A 172 21.77 -5.08 -6.33
N THR A 173 22.47 -4.18 -5.64
CA THR A 173 23.56 -4.53 -4.73
C THR A 173 23.31 -4.07 -3.31
N THR A 174 22.11 -3.58 -3.01
CA THR A 174 21.75 -3.07 -1.68
C THR A 174 21.70 -4.17 -0.65
N GLY A 175 21.43 -5.42 -1.07
CA GLY A 175 21.19 -6.54 -0.15
C GLY A 175 19.85 -6.41 0.58
N THR A 176 18.93 -5.62 0.03
CA THR A 176 17.58 -5.36 0.56
C THR A 176 16.55 -5.58 -0.54
N GLY A 177 15.26 -5.52 -0.23
CA GLY A 177 14.25 -5.67 -1.27
C GLY A 177 14.28 -4.56 -2.35
N PHE A 178 15.02 -3.46 -2.12
CA PHE A 178 15.24 -2.43 -3.15
C PHE A 178 15.90 -2.98 -4.41
N ASP A 179 16.62 -4.09 -4.30
CA ASP A 179 17.20 -4.81 -5.44
C ASP A 179 16.09 -5.18 -6.45
N ARG A 180 14.88 -5.53 -5.97
CA ARG A 180 13.71 -5.77 -6.81
C ARG A 180 13.27 -4.55 -7.62
N LEU A 181 13.33 -3.33 -7.06
CA LEU A 181 12.99 -2.11 -7.78
C LEU A 181 13.90 -1.95 -9.00
N THR A 182 15.21 -2.09 -8.79
CA THR A 182 16.21 -2.01 -9.87
C THR A 182 16.07 -3.14 -10.89
N ASP A 183 15.66 -4.34 -10.47
CA ASP A 183 15.37 -5.47 -11.35
C ASP A 183 14.18 -5.20 -12.25
N MET A 184 13.09 -4.70 -11.67
CA MET A 184 11.87 -4.38 -12.39
C MET A 184 12.07 -3.24 -13.39
N MET A 185 12.83 -2.20 -13.02
CA MET A 185 13.18 -1.12 -13.94
C MET A 185 14.05 -1.62 -15.09
N ARG A 186 14.98 -2.53 -14.80
CA ARG A 186 15.80 -3.17 -15.85
C ARG A 186 14.92 -3.89 -16.85
N LEU A 187 14.06 -4.78 -16.37
CA LEU A 187 13.23 -5.65 -17.20
C LEU A 187 12.03 -4.93 -17.85
N ASP A 188 11.91 -3.60 -17.71
CA ASP A 188 10.86 -2.82 -18.34
C ASP A 188 10.89 -2.97 -19.88
N PRO A 189 9.83 -3.56 -20.49
CA PRO A 189 9.80 -3.83 -21.92
C PRO A 189 9.87 -2.58 -22.78
N GLY A 190 9.32 -1.47 -22.30
CA GLY A 190 9.28 -0.20 -23.01
C GLY A 190 10.60 0.55 -22.94
N LEU A 191 11.25 0.54 -21.77
CA LEU A 191 12.57 1.15 -21.58
C LEU A 191 13.61 0.52 -22.51
N ALA A 192 13.63 -0.82 -22.57
CA ALA A 192 14.54 -1.58 -23.43
C ALA A 192 14.31 -1.34 -24.93
N VAL A 193 13.15 -0.83 -25.35
CA VAL A 193 12.89 -0.52 -26.77
C VAL A 193 13.47 0.83 -27.19
N LYS A 194 13.54 1.80 -26.27
CA LYS A 194 13.90 3.19 -26.59
C LYS A 194 15.27 3.62 -26.08
N THR A 195 15.87 2.85 -25.17
CA THR A 195 17.09 3.22 -24.45
C THR A 195 18.18 2.18 -24.68
N SER A 196 19.40 2.64 -25.02
CA SER A 196 20.55 1.74 -25.19
C SER A 196 20.89 1.01 -23.88
N ALA A 197 21.40 -0.22 -23.96
CA ALA A 197 21.80 -0.97 -22.76
C ALA A 197 22.80 -0.22 -21.87
N ALA A 198 23.70 0.55 -22.49
CA ALA A 198 24.66 1.40 -21.80
C ALA A 198 23.97 2.46 -20.92
N ALA A 199 23.00 3.19 -21.49
CA ALA A 199 22.25 4.21 -20.75
C ALA A 199 21.36 3.58 -19.67
N ILE A 200 20.74 2.43 -19.95
CA ILE A 200 19.97 1.68 -18.95
C ILE A 200 20.85 1.32 -17.75
N ASN A 201 22.02 0.72 -17.98
CA ASN A 201 22.92 0.33 -16.90
C ASN A 201 23.44 1.53 -16.10
N ASP A 202 23.75 2.65 -16.76
CA ASP A 202 24.19 3.86 -16.05
C ASP A 202 23.08 4.42 -15.15
N GLY A 203 21.84 4.49 -15.67
CA GLY A 203 20.70 4.98 -14.90
C GLY A 203 20.32 4.05 -13.74
N LEU A 204 20.39 2.73 -13.95
CA LEU A 204 20.16 1.75 -12.89
C LEU A 204 21.28 1.75 -11.84
N ALA A 205 22.54 1.90 -12.22
CA ALA A 205 23.64 2.04 -11.27
C ALA A 205 23.50 3.31 -10.43
N ALA A 206 22.94 4.38 -11.02
CA ALA A 206 22.62 5.60 -10.29
C ALA A 206 21.47 5.38 -9.30
N ALA A 207 20.40 4.69 -9.72
CA ALA A 207 19.30 4.28 -8.86
C ALA A 207 19.76 3.41 -7.68
N ASP A 208 20.56 2.37 -7.92
CA ASP A 208 21.19 1.52 -6.90
C ASP A 208 22.00 2.36 -5.90
N GLY A 209 22.81 3.30 -6.43
CA GLY A 209 23.58 4.21 -5.60
C GLY A 209 22.71 5.05 -4.67
N ILE A 210 21.56 5.55 -5.13
CA ILE A 210 20.60 6.29 -4.31
C ILE A 210 20.02 5.38 -3.23
N LEU A 211 19.63 4.16 -3.60
CA LEU A 211 19.07 3.18 -2.67
C LEU A 211 20.07 2.79 -1.57
N HIS A 212 21.36 2.66 -1.89
CA HIS A 212 22.43 2.51 -0.89
C HIS A 212 22.50 3.67 0.10
N LEU A 213 22.29 4.92 -0.36
CA LEU A 213 22.22 6.07 0.55
C LEU A 213 21.06 5.93 1.54
N TYR A 214 19.93 5.38 1.10
CA TYR A 214 18.76 5.17 1.95
C TYR A 214 19.00 4.06 2.98
N VAL A 215 19.59 2.94 2.55
CA VAL A 215 19.99 1.85 3.45
C VAL A 215 21.01 2.35 4.49
N GLU A 216 21.99 3.16 4.08
CA GLU A 216 22.96 3.78 5.00
C GLU A 216 22.26 4.72 5.99
N ALA A 217 21.31 5.54 5.53
CA ALA A 217 20.54 6.43 6.39
C ALA A 217 19.69 5.68 7.41
N ILE A 218 19.02 4.60 6.99
CA ILE A 218 18.21 3.74 7.86
C ILE A 218 19.10 3.13 8.95
N ALA A 219 20.22 2.52 8.55
CA ALA A 219 21.17 1.93 9.50
C ALA A 219 21.76 2.97 10.47
N ALA A 220 22.05 4.19 10.00
CA ALA A 220 22.65 5.24 10.83
C ALA A 220 21.66 5.89 11.82
N THR A 221 20.37 5.91 11.49
CA THR A 221 19.31 6.51 12.32
C THR A 221 18.61 5.51 13.23
N GLY A 222 18.71 4.20 12.90
CA GLY A 222 18.05 3.14 13.66
C GLY A 222 16.53 3.15 13.52
N ILE A 223 16.03 3.67 12.41
CA ILE A 223 14.62 3.61 11.99
C ILE A 223 14.31 2.25 11.34
N ASN A 224 13.04 1.92 11.09
CA ASN A 224 12.58 0.62 10.55
C ASN A 224 12.77 -0.58 11.50
N ASN A 225 12.92 -0.36 12.81
CA ASN A 225 13.04 -1.48 13.78
C ASN A 225 11.71 -2.23 13.96
N ASP A 226 10.62 -1.52 13.73
CA ASP A 226 9.23 -1.98 13.66
C ASP A 226 8.88 -2.57 12.29
N GLY A 227 9.84 -2.67 11.37
CA GLY A 227 9.60 -3.16 10.01
C GLY A 227 8.89 -2.15 9.09
N TRP A 228 8.63 -0.93 9.56
CA TRP A 228 7.91 0.10 8.81
C TRP A 228 8.66 1.43 8.73
N ILE A 229 8.70 2.02 7.54
CA ILE A 229 9.12 3.39 7.29
C ILE A 229 7.90 4.29 7.34
N SER A 230 7.72 5.03 8.44
CA SER A 230 6.70 6.07 8.56
C SER A 230 7.10 7.36 7.84
N LYS A 231 6.16 8.32 7.73
CA LYS A 231 6.48 9.68 7.22
C LYS A 231 7.56 10.38 8.05
N ASN A 232 7.63 10.11 9.36
CA ASN A 232 8.67 10.66 10.22
C ASN A 232 10.03 10.02 9.92
N ASP A 233 10.05 8.71 9.67
CA ASP A 233 11.26 8.00 9.27
C ASP A 233 11.76 8.51 7.92
N LEU A 234 10.87 8.75 6.95
CA LEU A 234 11.24 9.40 5.68
C LEU A 234 11.85 10.78 5.89
N ARG A 235 11.32 11.60 6.81
CA ARG A 235 11.91 12.90 7.14
C ARG A 235 13.32 12.73 7.73
N LEU A 236 13.55 11.69 8.54
CA LEU A 236 14.87 11.36 9.10
C LEU A 236 15.83 10.87 8.02
N ILE A 237 15.42 9.98 7.11
CA ILE A 237 16.20 9.56 5.94
C ILE A 237 16.59 10.78 5.12
N ASN A 238 15.61 11.61 4.75
CA ASN A 238 15.82 12.82 3.96
C ASN A 238 16.81 13.79 4.63
N SER A 239 16.63 14.03 5.94
CA SER A 239 17.53 14.90 6.70
C SER A 239 18.95 14.33 6.74
N TRP A 240 19.09 13.02 6.94
CA TRP A 240 20.38 12.36 6.97
C TRP A 240 21.09 12.44 5.62
N VAL A 241 20.40 12.13 4.50
CA VAL A 241 20.97 12.20 3.15
C VAL A 241 21.46 13.62 2.86
N ARG A 242 20.63 14.64 3.15
CA ARG A 242 20.98 16.05 2.95
C ARG A 242 22.17 16.52 3.78
N ASN A 243 22.33 16.01 4.98
CA ASN A 243 23.41 16.45 5.88
C ASN A 243 24.72 15.70 5.64
N ASN A 244 24.68 14.47 5.11
CA ASN A 244 25.85 13.58 5.07
C ASN A 244 26.27 13.18 3.65
N ARG A 245 25.37 13.19 2.67
CA ARG A 245 25.57 12.58 1.34
C ARG A 245 24.99 13.42 0.19
N TYR A 246 24.66 14.70 0.41
CA TYR A 246 23.93 15.51 -0.57
C TYR A 246 24.62 15.64 -1.94
N ASP A 247 25.93 15.87 -1.97
CA ASP A 247 26.68 15.97 -3.24
C ASP A 247 26.69 14.63 -4.01
N GLN A 248 26.75 13.51 -3.29
CA GLN A 248 26.68 12.18 -3.88
C GLN A 248 25.26 11.89 -4.38
N PHE A 249 24.24 12.24 -3.59
CA PHE A 249 22.83 12.15 -3.99
C PHE A 249 22.56 12.92 -5.27
N LEU A 250 22.96 14.20 -5.38
CA LEU A 250 22.76 15.00 -6.60
C LEU A 250 23.46 14.39 -7.82
N ALA A 251 24.68 13.88 -7.66
CA ALA A 251 25.40 13.24 -8.77
C ALA A 251 24.71 11.96 -9.27
N LEU A 252 24.06 11.21 -8.37
CA LEU A 252 23.32 9.99 -8.69
C LEU A 252 21.91 10.28 -9.22
N HIS A 253 21.21 11.26 -8.63
CA HIS A 253 19.91 11.71 -9.14
C HIS A 253 20.07 12.22 -10.58
N GLY A 254 21.07 13.06 -10.79
CA GLY A 254 21.45 13.56 -12.10
C GLY A 254 21.01 15.00 -12.33
N ASP A 255 21.01 15.37 -13.61
CA ASP A 255 20.52 16.63 -14.13
C ASP A 255 19.81 16.27 -15.44
N ASP A 256 18.69 16.93 -15.73
CA ASP A 256 17.93 16.84 -16.97
C ASP A 256 17.90 18.17 -17.75
N GLU A 257 18.61 19.19 -17.26
CA GLU A 257 18.68 20.49 -17.89
C GLU A 257 19.58 20.52 -19.13
N LYS A 258 19.28 21.46 -20.04
CA LYS A 258 20.12 21.80 -21.21
C LYS A 258 20.41 20.62 -22.15
N GLY A 259 19.60 19.56 -22.10
CA GLY A 259 19.68 18.39 -22.97
C GLY A 259 20.80 17.41 -22.60
N VAL A 260 21.27 17.44 -21.35
CA VAL A 260 22.25 16.47 -20.83
C VAL A 260 21.55 15.60 -19.80
N GLU A 261 21.28 14.34 -20.12
CA GLU A 261 20.75 13.38 -19.15
C GLU A 261 21.90 12.71 -18.40
N THR A 262 21.99 12.96 -17.09
CA THR A 262 22.94 12.26 -16.19
C THR A 262 22.20 11.51 -15.08
N GLY A 263 22.92 10.69 -14.30
CA GLY A 263 22.31 9.96 -13.19
C GLY A 263 21.12 9.08 -13.58
N PHE A 264 20.10 9.06 -12.74
CA PHE A 264 18.84 8.34 -12.94
C PHE A 264 18.04 8.87 -14.15
N HIS A 265 18.17 10.16 -14.50
CA HIS A 265 17.46 10.75 -15.64
C HIS A 265 17.80 10.12 -17.00
N LYS A 266 18.89 9.35 -17.10
CA LYS A 266 19.20 8.52 -18.29
C LYS A 266 18.14 7.47 -18.62
N ILE A 267 17.29 7.09 -17.67
CA ILE A 267 16.21 6.11 -17.86
C ILE A 267 14.82 6.69 -17.59
N GLN A 268 14.73 7.78 -16.82
CA GLN A 268 13.47 8.48 -16.64
C GLN A 268 13.01 9.11 -17.97
N ASN A 269 11.71 9.08 -18.23
CA ASN A 269 11.06 9.59 -19.44
C ASN A 269 11.51 8.93 -20.76
N ASN A 270 12.31 7.87 -20.68
CA ASN A 270 12.93 7.20 -21.82
C ASN A 270 12.21 5.89 -22.23
N GLY A 271 10.89 5.88 -22.09
CA GLY A 271 10.05 4.81 -22.64
C GLY A 271 9.61 3.72 -21.67
N GLY A 272 9.91 3.84 -20.37
CA GLY A 272 9.39 2.94 -19.34
C GLY A 272 7.87 2.77 -19.43
N THR A 273 7.39 1.54 -19.34
CA THR A 273 5.97 1.17 -19.50
C THR A 273 5.41 0.37 -18.34
N THR A 274 6.25 -0.28 -17.54
CA THR A 274 5.85 -1.07 -16.38
C THR A 274 5.01 -0.20 -15.45
N GLN A 275 3.84 -0.70 -15.09
CA GLN A 275 2.95 -0.07 -14.13
C GLN A 275 3.12 -0.71 -12.76
N PHE A 276 3.10 0.10 -11.72
CA PHE A 276 3.20 -0.30 -10.32
C PHE A 276 2.40 0.69 -9.47
N PHE A 277 1.57 0.21 -8.53
CA PHE A 277 0.57 1.02 -7.82
C PHE A 277 -0.35 1.85 -8.76
N GLY A 278 -0.70 1.29 -9.91
CA GLY A 278 -1.46 1.99 -10.96
C GLY A 278 -0.75 3.18 -11.60
N ARG A 279 0.57 3.31 -11.42
CA ARG A 279 1.42 4.41 -11.91
C ARG A 279 2.61 3.88 -12.68
N ASN A 280 3.29 4.73 -13.45
CA ASN A 280 4.51 4.30 -14.13
C ASN A 280 5.64 4.03 -13.12
N LEU A 281 6.23 2.84 -13.17
CA LEU A 281 7.27 2.41 -12.23
C LEU A 281 8.45 3.38 -12.23
N ILE A 282 9.00 3.68 -13.41
CA ILE A 282 10.21 4.51 -13.52
C ILE A 282 9.85 6.00 -13.33
N ASN A 283 8.85 6.48 -14.06
CA ASN A 283 8.57 7.92 -14.17
C ASN A 283 7.74 8.49 -13.02
N THR A 284 7.26 7.66 -12.09
CA THR A 284 6.44 8.13 -10.97
C THR A 284 6.83 7.49 -9.65
N VAL A 285 6.92 6.15 -9.59
CA VAL A 285 7.20 5.44 -8.34
C VAL A 285 8.68 5.60 -7.96
N ALA A 286 9.59 5.14 -8.83
CA ALA A 286 11.03 5.27 -8.64
C ALA A 286 11.46 6.73 -8.57
N ASP A 287 10.99 7.58 -9.50
CA ASP A 287 11.22 9.02 -9.45
C ASP A 287 10.82 9.62 -8.10
N GLY A 288 9.60 9.36 -7.62
CA GLY A 288 9.15 9.89 -6.34
C GLY A 288 9.97 9.39 -5.14
N MET A 289 10.39 8.12 -5.14
CA MET A 289 11.31 7.59 -4.14
C MET A 289 12.70 8.23 -4.23
N PHE A 290 13.19 8.52 -5.43
CA PHE A 290 14.52 9.12 -5.65
C PHE A 290 14.57 10.61 -5.32
N HIS A 291 13.45 11.21 -4.94
CA HIS A 291 13.41 12.55 -4.38
C HIS A 291 13.69 12.65 -2.87
N ILE A 292 13.94 11.51 -2.18
CA ILE A 292 14.39 11.51 -0.78
C ILE A 292 15.85 12.02 -0.72
N GLY A 293 15.95 13.34 -0.65
CA GLY A 293 17.19 14.12 -0.67
C GLY A 293 16.90 15.59 -0.99
N PHE A 294 15.72 15.89 -1.55
CA PHE A 294 15.26 17.24 -1.81
C PHE A 294 14.48 17.87 -0.65
N GLU A 295 14.03 19.12 -0.85
CA GLU A 295 13.32 19.87 0.19
C GLU A 295 11.95 19.27 0.40
N ILE A 296 11.52 19.16 1.66
CA ILE A 296 10.15 18.79 2.00
C ILE A 296 9.42 20.05 2.39
N ARG A 297 8.31 20.36 1.69
CA ARG A 297 7.43 21.49 2.03
C ARG A 297 6.04 20.96 2.34
N GLY A 298 5.62 21.14 3.59
CA GLY A 298 4.42 20.50 4.11
C GLY A 298 4.61 18.98 4.11
N GLU A 299 3.71 18.26 3.43
CA GLU A 299 3.71 16.79 3.32
C GLU A 299 4.26 16.28 1.98
N ASN A 300 4.93 17.12 1.17
CA ASN A 300 5.42 16.72 -0.15
C ASN A 300 6.92 17.01 -0.32
N PHE A 301 7.60 16.12 -1.03
CA PHE A 301 8.92 16.39 -1.58
C PHE A 301 8.82 17.44 -2.70
N LEU A 302 9.84 18.28 -2.84
CA LEU A 302 10.03 19.15 -4.00
C LEU A 302 10.99 18.50 -4.98
N ASN A 303 10.86 18.84 -6.26
CA ASN A 303 11.87 18.54 -7.28
C ASN A 303 13.00 19.57 -7.30
N GLU A 304 13.96 19.39 -8.21
CA GLU A 304 15.12 20.28 -8.40
C GLU A 304 14.74 21.74 -8.69
N ASP A 305 13.61 21.96 -9.36
CA ASP A 305 13.05 23.30 -9.65
C ASP A 305 12.27 23.93 -8.48
N GLY A 306 12.09 23.20 -7.38
CA GLY A 306 11.29 23.63 -6.24
C GLY A 306 9.77 23.46 -6.44
N ASN A 307 9.35 22.71 -7.46
CA ASN A 307 7.95 22.31 -7.67
C ASN A 307 7.60 21.10 -6.82
N THR A 308 6.33 20.99 -6.43
CA THR A 308 5.83 19.85 -5.65
C THR A 308 5.92 18.55 -6.46
N ASN A 309 6.53 17.52 -5.90
CA ASN A 309 6.52 16.15 -6.40
C ASN A 309 5.57 15.25 -5.56
N GLN A 310 6.04 14.11 -5.07
CA GLN A 310 5.22 13.12 -4.36
C GLN A 310 5.05 13.45 -2.87
N SER A 311 3.92 13.00 -2.32
CA SER A 311 3.65 13.09 -0.89
C SER A 311 4.50 12.11 -0.09
N LEU A 312 4.80 12.44 1.16
CA LEU A 312 5.50 11.56 2.09
C LEU A 312 4.75 10.23 2.28
N SER A 313 3.42 10.27 2.30
CA SER A 313 2.60 9.05 2.43
C SER A 313 2.81 8.08 1.26
N ASN A 314 2.72 8.57 0.01
CA ASN A 314 2.97 7.74 -1.18
C ASN A 314 4.37 7.14 -1.16
N VAL A 315 5.37 7.99 -0.87
CA VAL A 315 6.77 7.54 -0.84
C VAL A 315 7.01 6.54 0.29
N SER A 316 6.33 6.67 1.44
CA SER A 316 6.44 5.73 2.56
C SER A 316 5.98 4.35 2.11
N SER A 317 4.78 4.28 1.52
CA SER A 317 4.21 3.03 1.02
C SER A 317 5.13 2.37 -0.01
N TRP A 318 5.70 3.14 -0.94
CA TRP A 318 6.60 2.59 -1.95
C TRP A 318 7.94 2.15 -1.38
N VAL A 319 8.53 2.92 -0.45
CA VAL A 319 9.76 2.52 0.24
C VAL A 319 9.52 1.24 1.02
N ASN A 320 8.44 1.11 1.78
CA ASN A 320 8.13 -0.13 2.51
C ASN A 320 7.93 -1.31 1.58
N HIS A 321 7.22 -1.09 0.47
CA HIS A 321 7.06 -2.11 -0.55
C HIS A 321 8.40 -2.59 -1.10
N PHE A 322 9.32 -1.71 -1.48
CA PHE A 322 10.56 -2.18 -2.06
C PHE A 322 11.56 -2.62 -1.00
N LEU A 323 11.83 -1.85 0.05
CA LEU A 323 12.87 -2.11 1.06
C LEU A 323 12.76 -3.51 1.71
N ASN A 324 11.54 -4.00 1.96
CA ASN A 324 11.31 -5.13 2.85
C ASN A 324 11.10 -6.50 2.14
N GLY A 325 11.07 -6.57 0.81
CA GLY A 325 10.56 -7.76 0.10
C GLY A 325 11.52 -8.95 -0.07
N SER A 326 11.10 -10.15 0.37
CA SER A 326 11.68 -11.46 0.03
C SER A 326 10.79 -12.34 -0.88
N SER A 327 9.49 -12.05 -1.01
CA SER A 327 8.57 -12.69 -1.97
C SER A 327 7.44 -11.72 -2.39
N PHE A 328 6.93 -11.84 -3.63
CA PHE A 328 5.85 -10.98 -4.17
C PHE A 328 4.92 -11.83 -5.03
N THR A 329 3.67 -11.89 -4.64
CA THR A 329 2.61 -12.67 -5.29
C THR A 329 1.45 -11.73 -5.62
N VAL A 330 1.02 -11.74 -6.87
CA VAL A 330 -0.14 -10.96 -7.34
C VAL A 330 -1.19 -11.94 -7.82
N GLY A 331 -2.40 -11.79 -7.30
CA GLY A 331 -3.59 -12.50 -7.73
C GLY A 331 -4.12 -11.97 -9.06
N THR A 332 -5.30 -12.44 -9.42
CA THR A 332 -5.97 -12.17 -10.69
C THR A 332 -7.13 -11.21 -10.47
N SER A 333 -8.06 -11.14 -11.42
CA SER A 333 -9.31 -10.39 -11.24
C SER A 333 -10.46 -11.28 -10.73
N SER A 334 -10.16 -12.50 -10.29
CA SER A 334 -11.12 -13.47 -9.75
C SER A 334 -10.78 -13.73 -8.29
N ALA A 335 -11.66 -14.41 -7.55
CA ALA A 335 -11.35 -14.85 -6.19
C ALA A 335 -10.14 -15.80 -6.17
N ASP A 336 -9.10 -15.39 -5.47
CA ASP A 336 -7.81 -16.07 -5.36
C ASP A 336 -7.50 -16.48 -3.91
N VAL A 337 -6.62 -17.48 -3.78
CA VAL A 337 -6.03 -17.88 -2.49
C VAL A 337 -4.53 -17.71 -2.60
N LEU A 338 -4.01 -16.71 -1.91
CA LEU A 338 -2.59 -16.36 -1.88
C LEU A 338 -2.03 -16.75 -0.51
N VAL A 339 -0.98 -17.57 -0.51
CA VAL A 339 -0.34 -18.06 0.72
C VAL A 339 1.15 -17.76 0.65
N GLY A 340 1.63 -17.03 1.64
CA GLY A 340 3.03 -16.74 1.91
C GLY A 340 3.77 -17.95 2.50
N ASN A 341 4.81 -17.66 3.27
CA ASN A 341 5.72 -18.58 3.92
C ASN A 341 6.27 -17.97 5.21
N ASP A 342 7.22 -18.63 5.86
CA ASP A 342 7.80 -18.15 7.14
C ASP A 342 8.81 -16.98 6.96
N GLN A 343 8.72 -16.24 5.85
CA GLN A 343 9.54 -15.06 5.55
C GLN A 343 8.64 -13.92 5.11
N ARG A 344 9.15 -12.69 5.19
CA ARG A 344 8.46 -11.50 4.70
C ARG A 344 7.99 -11.63 3.25
N ASP A 345 6.68 -11.67 3.10
CA ASP A 345 5.89 -11.82 1.90
C ASP A 345 5.18 -10.52 1.52
N GLN A 346 4.80 -10.43 0.26
CA GLN A 346 3.94 -9.38 -0.26
C GLN A 346 2.86 -10.02 -1.11
N LEU A 347 1.61 -9.91 -0.67
CA LEU A 347 0.46 -10.56 -1.29
C LEU A 347 -0.50 -9.48 -1.75
N LEU A 348 -0.80 -9.43 -3.05
CA LEU A 348 -1.77 -8.50 -3.64
C LEU A 348 -2.92 -9.31 -4.24
N GLY A 349 -4.13 -9.21 -3.68
CA GLY A 349 -5.33 -9.96 -4.07
C GLY A 349 -5.82 -9.60 -5.48
N GLY A 350 -6.24 -8.37 -5.68
CA GLY A 350 -6.65 -7.86 -6.98
C GLY A 350 -8.05 -7.25 -6.96
N ASN A 351 -8.96 -7.79 -7.78
CA ASN A 351 -10.37 -7.32 -7.84
C ASN A 351 -11.38 -8.40 -7.40
N GLY A 352 -10.89 -9.55 -6.90
CA GLY A 352 -11.72 -10.69 -6.49
C GLY A 352 -12.08 -10.59 -5.00
N ASP A 353 -12.94 -11.49 -4.52
CA ASP A 353 -13.06 -11.72 -3.07
C ASP A 353 -11.94 -12.71 -2.69
N ASP A 354 -10.82 -12.19 -2.20
CA ASP A 354 -9.54 -12.88 -2.11
C ASP A 354 -9.22 -13.32 -0.68
N LEU A 355 -8.48 -14.43 -0.54
CA LEU A 355 -7.91 -14.89 0.73
C LEU A 355 -6.39 -14.76 0.67
N LEU A 356 -5.82 -13.90 1.51
CA LEU A 356 -4.39 -13.67 1.65
C LEU A 356 -3.93 -14.16 3.01
N GLN A 357 -2.91 -15.03 3.04
CA GLN A 357 -2.34 -15.59 4.27
C GLN A 357 -0.82 -15.36 4.27
N GLY A 358 -0.32 -14.48 5.13
CA GLY A 358 1.11 -14.17 5.26
C GLY A 358 1.93 -15.32 5.83
N LEU A 359 1.41 -15.92 6.91
CA LEU A 359 2.00 -17.00 7.72
C LEU A 359 3.03 -16.51 8.73
N GLY A 360 4.27 -16.25 8.35
CA GLY A 360 5.28 -15.86 9.32
C GLY A 360 6.30 -14.89 8.76
N GLY A 361 6.82 -14.02 9.62
CA GLY A 361 7.58 -12.85 9.22
C GLY A 361 6.67 -11.66 8.96
N SER A 362 7.25 -10.46 8.99
CA SER A 362 6.54 -9.20 8.73
C SER A 362 6.13 -9.03 7.27
N ASP A 363 4.86 -9.20 6.99
CA ASP A 363 4.25 -9.28 5.68
C ASP A 363 3.51 -8.00 5.28
N LEU A 364 3.29 -7.83 3.97
CA LEU A 364 2.42 -6.80 3.42
C LEU A 364 1.30 -7.45 2.61
N LEU A 365 0.07 -7.30 3.07
CA LEU A 365 -1.13 -7.88 2.47
C LEU A 365 -2.02 -6.74 1.95
N ASP A 366 -2.35 -6.77 0.67
CA ASP A 366 -3.22 -5.81 -0.02
C ASP A 366 -4.36 -6.59 -0.70
N GLY A 367 -5.58 -6.50 -0.18
CA GLY A 367 -6.76 -7.17 -0.73
C GLY A 367 -7.15 -6.61 -2.10
N GLY A 368 -7.14 -5.29 -2.21
CA GLY A 368 -7.38 -4.56 -3.44
C GLY A 368 -8.84 -4.14 -3.59
N SER A 369 -9.68 -4.93 -4.24
CA SER A 369 -11.11 -4.65 -4.39
C SER A 369 -11.87 -5.95 -4.31
N GLY A 370 -12.97 -5.99 -3.56
CA GLY A 370 -13.66 -7.24 -3.24
C GLY A 370 -13.93 -7.29 -1.74
N ASN A 371 -14.58 -8.34 -1.26
CA ASN A 371 -14.67 -8.58 0.18
C ASN A 371 -13.59 -9.61 0.53
N ASP A 372 -12.46 -9.11 0.99
CA ASP A 372 -11.24 -9.89 1.14
C ASP A 372 -11.07 -10.41 2.56
N THR A 373 -10.25 -11.44 2.72
CA THR A 373 -9.80 -11.95 4.01
C THR A 373 -8.28 -11.93 4.04
N LEU A 374 -7.71 -11.08 4.88
CA LEU A 374 -6.27 -10.96 5.09
C LEU A 374 -5.91 -11.51 6.46
N GLN A 375 -4.97 -12.44 6.49
CA GLN A 375 -4.41 -13.04 7.71
C GLN A 375 -2.90 -12.82 7.71
N GLY A 376 -2.40 -11.94 8.57
CA GLY A 376 -0.97 -11.65 8.67
C GLY A 376 -0.20 -12.88 9.15
N GLY A 377 -0.39 -13.27 10.41
CA GLY A 377 0.21 -14.46 11.01
C GLY A 377 1.21 -14.10 12.09
N ASP A 378 2.39 -14.70 12.09
CA ASP A 378 3.45 -14.37 13.06
C ASP A 378 4.29 -13.18 12.54
N GLY A 379 4.42 -12.10 13.31
CA GLY A 379 5.34 -10.99 13.01
C GLY A 379 4.60 -9.71 12.69
N ALA A 380 5.30 -8.58 12.77
CA ALA A 380 4.66 -7.26 12.58
C ALA A 380 4.22 -7.03 11.12
N ASP A 381 2.92 -7.14 10.86
CA ASP A 381 2.32 -7.16 9.54
C ASP A 381 1.64 -5.84 9.16
N VAL A 382 1.46 -5.66 7.85
CA VAL A 382 0.73 -4.51 7.29
C VAL A 382 -0.39 -5.00 6.40
N LEU A 383 -1.63 -4.70 6.79
CA LEU A 383 -2.84 -5.15 6.11
C LEU A 383 -3.60 -3.95 5.53
N ASP A 384 -3.82 -3.94 4.22
CA ASP A 384 -4.70 -2.99 3.51
C ASP A 384 -5.83 -3.79 2.86
N GLY A 385 -7.06 -3.66 3.36
CA GLY A 385 -8.23 -4.35 2.79
C GLY A 385 -8.58 -3.83 1.40
N GLY A 386 -8.32 -2.56 1.12
CA GLY A 386 -8.74 -1.93 -0.13
C GLY A 386 -10.24 -1.66 -0.16
N PHE A 387 -10.89 -1.84 -1.31
CA PHE A 387 -12.32 -1.54 -1.48
C PHE A 387 -13.20 -2.76 -1.21
N GLY A 388 -14.13 -2.63 -0.28
CA GLY A 388 -15.15 -3.63 0.00
C GLY A 388 -15.31 -3.82 1.50
N ASN A 389 -15.88 -4.94 1.93
CA ASN A 389 -16.06 -5.19 3.35
C ASN A 389 -15.15 -6.34 3.76
N ASP A 390 -14.00 -6.00 4.33
CA ASP A 390 -12.92 -6.95 4.49
C ASP A 390 -12.87 -7.54 5.91
N LEU A 391 -12.21 -8.69 6.03
CA LEU A 391 -11.80 -9.26 7.30
C LEU A 391 -10.28 -9.19 7.40
N LEU A 392 -9.78 -8.39 8.33
CA LEU A 392 -8.35 -8.17 8.54
C LEU A 392 -7.98 -8.73 9.92
N ASP A 393 -7.16 -9.77 9.94
CA ASP A 393 -6.61 -10.40 11.15
C ASP A 393 -5.08 -10.29 11.12
N GLY A 394 -4.51 -9.45 11.98
CA GLY A 394 -3.07 -9.20 12.03
C GLY A 394 -2.30 -10.43 12.52
N GLY A 395 -2.61 -10.91 13.72
CA GLY A 395 -1.99 -12.12 14.26
C GLY A 395 -1.07 -11.78 15.42
N GLU A 396 0.09 -12.41 15.51
CA GLU A 396 1.03 -12.17 16.62
C GLU A 396 2.00 -11.03 16.31
N ASP A 397 2.44 -10.33 17.36
CA ASP A 397 3.27 -9.11 17.28
C ASP A 397 2.44 -7.88 16.86
N GLY A 398 3.08 -6.72 16.67
CA GLY A 398 2.34 -5.45 16.53
C GLY A 398 2.05 -5.11 15.08
N ASP A 399 0.78 -5.10 14.71
CA ASP A 399 0.35 -4.98 13.32
C ASP A 399 -0.23 -3.60 12.97
N THR A 400 -0.20 -3.28 11.68
CA THR A 400 -0.75 -2.05 11.12
C THR A 400 -1.85 -2.33 10.10
N TYR A 401 -3.05 -1.87 10.40
CA TYR A 401 -4.22 -1.95 9.53
C TYR A 401 -4.37 -0.60 8.83
N LEU A 402 -4.09 -0.58 7.52
CA LEU A 402 -3.99 0.65 6.75
C LEU A 402 -5.36 1.10 6.23
N VAL A 403 -5.69 2.38 6.44
CA VAL A 403 -6.88 3.00 5.85
C VAL A 403 -6.46 4.28 5.13
N ASN A 404 -6.54 4.24 3.80
CA ASN A 404 -6.01 5.29 2.94
C ASN A 404 -7.06 6.35 2.55
N GLY A 405 -6.72 7.61 2.79
CA GLY A 405 -7.50 8.82 2.50
C GLY A 405 -7.02 9.58 1.28
N SER A 406 -7.94 9.77 0.34
CA SER A 406 -7.90 10.73 -0.77
C SER A 406 -6.99 10.41 -1.97
N ASN A 407 -7.64 10.06 -3.08
CA ASN A 407 -7.19 10.41 -4.43
C ASN A 407 -7.36 11.94 -4.64
N PRO A 408 -6.33 12.71 -5.04
CA PRO A 408 -6.43 14.15 -5.27
C PRO A 408 -7.35 14.56 -6.44
N ASN A 409 -7.85 13.62 -7.25
CA ASN A 409 -8.78 13.89 -8.34
C ASN A 409 -10.24 13.84 -7.88
N ARG A 410 -10.69 14.95 -7.28
CA ARG A 410 -12.10 15.24 -6.96
C ARG A 410 -12.96 15.20 -8.24
N VAL A 411 -13.57 14.07 -8.57
CA VAL A 411 -14.71 14.04 -9.50
C VAL A 411 -15.91 14.62 -8.74
N ALA A 412 -16.56 15.62 -9.30
CA ALA A 412 -17.54 16.46 -8.60
C ALA A 412 -18.85 15.77 -8.15
N ASP A 413 -18.99 14.45 -8.32
CA ASP A 413 -20.22 13.70 -8.00
C ASP A 413 -19.95 12.36 -7.25
N VAL A 414 -18.77 12.16 -6.65
CA VAL A 414 -18.51 11.01 -5.75
C VAL A 414 -18.09 11.55 -4.37
N PRO A 415 -18.98 11.57 -3.37
CA PRO A 415 -18.66 12.11 -2.06
C PRO A 415 -17.94 11.05 -1.23
N TYR A 416 -16.63 11.26 -1.05
CA TYR A 416 -15.71 10.54 -0.13
C TYR A 416 -15.16 9.19 -0.59
N THR A 417 -13.87 8.98 -0.27
CA THR A 417 -13.06 7.78 -0.51
C THR A 417 -13.35 6.70 0.54
N PHE A 418 -14.63 6.39 0.73
CA PHE A 418 -15.05 5.36 1.66
C PHE A 418 -14.73 3.99 1.04
N LEU A 419 -13.87 3.23 1.73
CA LEU A 419 -13.35 1.95 1.26
C LEU A 419 -14.34 0.80 1.53
N GLY A 420 -15.03 0.86 2.66
CA GLY A 420 -16.15 0.00 3.00
C GLY A 420 -16.20 -0.24 4.51
N PHE A 421 -16.95 -1.26 4.94
CA PHE A 421 -17.14 -1.58 6.36
C PHE A 421 -16.43 -2.87 6.72
N ASP A 422 -15.31 -2.74 7.41
CA ASP A 422 -14.43 -3.86 7.66
C ASP A 422 -14.63 -4.47 9.05
N THR A 423 -14.07 -5.66 9.22
CA THR A 423 -13.89 -6.33 10.50
C THR A 423 -12.40 -6.35 10.81
N TYR A 424 -11.98 -5.51 11.75
CA TYR A 424 -10.63 -5.51 12.29
C TYR A 424 -10.56 -6.49 13.46
N ALA A 425 -9.64 -7.44 13.38
CA ALA A 425 -9.39 -8.43 14.40
C ALA A 425 -7.88 -8.56 14.60
N ASP A 426 -7.49 -8.84 15.83
CA ASP A 426 -6.17 -9.29 16.19
C ASP A 426 -6.39 -10.56 17.03
N SER A 427 -5.91 -11.68 16.49
CA SER A 427 -5.99 -12.99 17.13
C SER A 427 -4.78 -13.32 18.02
N GLY A 428 -3.73 -12.51 17.98
CA GLY A 428 -2.53 -12.66 18.81
C GLY A 428 -2.65 -11.97 20.17
N THR A 429 -1.51 -11.89 20.86
CA THR A 429 -1.45 -11.36 22.24
C THR A 429 -0.21 -10.52 22.53
N LEU A 430 0.62 -10.29 21.52
CA LEU A 430 1.89 -9.59 21.61
C LEU A 430 1.82 -8.35 20.73
N GLY A 431 2.63 -7.34 21.04
CA GLY A 431 2.69 -6.13 20.21
C GLY A 431 1.69 -5.05 20.62
N THR A 432 1.44 -4.14 19.69
CA THR A 432 0.46 -3.06 19.82
C THR A 432 -0.09 -2.83 18.43
N ASP A 433 -1.39 -2.99 18.30
CA ASP A 433 -2.08 -3.08 17.04
C ASP A 433 -2.75 -1.76 16.70
N VAL A 434 -2.54 -1.33 15.47
CA VAL A 434 -2.79 0.04 15.05
C VAL A 434 -3.64 0.09 13.80
N ILE A 435 -4.82 0.68 13.90
CA ILE A 435 -5.52 1.17 12.71
C ILE A 435 -4.93 2.53 12.34
N LEU A 436 -4.24 2.59 11.20
CA LEU A 436 -3.58 3.78 10.69
C LEU A 436 -4.40 4.44 9.59
N ALA A 437 -5.12 5.51 9.94
CA ALA A 437 -5.81 6.37 9.00
C ALA A 437 -4.84 7.42 8.44
N GLN A 438 -4.42 7.30 7.18
CA GLN A 438 -3.48 8.23 6.55
C GLN A 438 -4.04 8.85 5.27
N GLY A 439 -3.68 10.10 4.95
CA GLY A 439 -4.18 10.73 3.71
C GLY A 439 -4.05 12.25 3.64
N ASN A 440 -4.26 12.82 2.46
CA ASN A 440 -4.25 14.27 2.23
C ASN A 440 -5.67 14.85 2.19
N GLY A 441 -6.46 14.51 3.20
CA GLY A 441 -7.86 14.93 3.38
C GLY A 441 -8.52 14.16 4.51
N PRO A 442 -9.82 14.38 4.76
CA PRO A 442 -10.58 13.58 5.70
C PRO A 442 -10.53 12.09 5.36
N VAL A 443 -10.51 11.24 6.39
CA VAL A 443 -10.57 9.77 6.27
C VAL A 443 -11.78 9.24 7.02
N ASP A 444 -12.44 8.28 6.40
CA ASP A 444 -13.51 7.49 6.98
C ASP A 444 -12.99 6.06 7.19
N VAL A 445 -13.07 5.57 8.42
CA VAL A 445 -12.81 4.17 8.75
C VAL A 445 -14.16 3.52 9.02
N GLY A 446 -14.54 2.53 8.21
CA GLY A 446 -15.81 1.82 8.36
C GLY A 446 -15.66 0.56 9.20
N PHE A 447 -16.63 0.32 10.08
CA PHE A 447 -16.65 -0.82 10.98
C PHE A 447 -17.98 -1.56 10.84
N ARG A 448 -17.93 -2.90 10.79
CA ARG A 448 -19.14 -3.72 11.00
C ARG A 448 -19.49 -3.83 12.48
N ASN A 449 -18.48 -4.05 13.31
CA ASN A 449 -18.52 -3.98 14.76
C ASN A 449 -17.10 -3.67 15.24
N PHE A 450 -16.99 -3.05 16.40
CA PHE A 450 -15.72 -2.75 17.03
C PHE A 450 -15.89 -2.70 18.54
N ASP A 451 -15.16 -3.54 19.25
CA ASP A 451 -15.07 -3.49 20.71
C ASP A 451 -13.74 -4.11 21.16
N SER A 452 -13.57 -4.32 22.47
CA SER A 452 -12.35 -4.90 23.03
C SER A 452 -12.03 -6.33 22.57
N SER A 453 -12.96 -7.02 21.89
CA SER A 453 -12.68 -8.33 21.28
C SER A 453 -11.93 -8.25 19.96
N SER A 454 -11.80 -7.06 19.38
CA SER A 454 -10.99 -6.82 18.18
C SER A 454 -9.48 -6.95 18.43
N GLY A 455 -9.01 -6.94 19.68
CA GLY A 455 -7.58 -6.90 20.02
C GLY A 455 -6.94 -5.51 19.87
N ILE A 456 -7.33 -4.75 18.84
CA ILE A 456 -6.77 -3.42 18.50
C ILE A 456 -6.65 -2.45 19.70
N GLU A 457 -5.43 -1.96 19.98
CA GLU A 457 -5.19 -0.98 21.03
C GLU A 457 -5.17 0.48 20.58
N GLN A 458 -4.85 0.76 19.30
CA GLN A 458 -4.68 2.14 18.83
C GLN A 458 -5.39 2.44 17.51
N ILE A 459 -5.87 3.69 17.41
CA ILE A 459 -6.30 4.29 16.15
C ILE A 459 -5.52 5.59 15.96
N ILE A 460 -4.77 5.71 14.87
CA ILE A 460 -3.93 6.87 14.59
C ILE A 460 -4.50 7.66 13.40
N ASN A 461 -4.84 8.92 13.65
CA ASN A 461 -5.14 9.90 12.62
C ASN A 461 -3.84 10.55 12.10
N ASP A 462 -3.31 10.00 11.02
CA ASP A 462 -2.18 10.55 10.28
C ASP A 462 -2.57 11.30 8.98
N THR A 463 -3.77 11.88 8.99
CA THR A 463 -4.24 12.71 7.88
C THR A 463 -3.66 14.13 7.92
N SER A 464 -3.54 14.75 6.74
CA SER A 464 -3.18 16.15 6.59
C SER A 464 -4.27 16.91 5.83
N ASN A 465 -4.56 18.14 6.25
CA ASN A 465 -5.45 19.04 5.51
C ASN A 465 -4.73 19.86 4.43
N GLY A 466 -3.50 19.47 4.05
CA GLY A 466 -2.65 20.21 3.10
C GLY A 466 -2.02 21.50 3.65
N ASN A 467 -2.45 22.00 4.81
CA ASN A 467 -1.95 23.22 5.46
C ASN A 467 -1.20 22.94 6.78
N GLY A 468 -0.75 21.69 6.99
CA GLY A 468 -0.01 21.27 8.20
C GLY A 468 -0.87 21.01 9.43
N GLY A 469 -2.20 21.06 9.33
CA GLY A 469 -3.12 20.60 10.36
C GLY A 469 -3.65 19.19 10.06
N LYS A 470 -4.18 18.52 11.09
CA LYS A 470 -4.86 17.23 10.95
C LYS A 470 -6.21 17.40 10.25
N ALA A 471 -6.53 16.50 9.32
CA ALA A 471 -7.87 16.46 8.75
C ALA A 471 -8.81 15.66 9.67
N MET A 472 -10.10 15.69 9.35
CA MET A 472 -11.12 14.99 10.13
C MET A 472 -10.98 13.47 9.96
N LEU A 473 -11.04 12.75 11.07
CA LEU A 473 -11.21 11.29 11.11
C LEU A 473 -12.65 10.98 11.53
N ARG A 474 -13.34 10.16 10.74
CA ARG A 474 -14.66 9.62 11.09
C ARG A 474 -14.59 8.11 11.26
N LEU A 475 -15.23 7.59 12.30
CA LEU A 475 -15.38 6.16 12.57
C LEU A 475 -16.85 5.83 12.33
N LEU A 476 -17.14 5.02 11.31
CA LEU A 476 -18.48 4.83 10.77
C LEU A 476 -19.00 3.41 11.01
N GLY A 477 -20.23 3.27 11.52
CA GLY A 477 -21.03 2.05 11.48
C GLY A 477 -21.75 1.89 10.15
N ASP A 478 -22.19 0.66 9.87
CA ASP A 478 -22.88 0.29 8.64
C ASP A 478 -24.40 0.56 8.71
N SER A 479 -25.22 -0.26 8.05
CA SER A 479 -26.69 -0.14 8.10
C SER A 479 -27.36 -1.19 8.99
N ASN A 480 -26.56 -1.95 9.72
CA ASN A 480 -27.00 -2.94 10.70
C ASN A 480 -26.91 -2.36 12.11
N ASN A 481 -27.44 -3.10 13.08
CA ASN A 481 -27.23 -2.76 14.49
C ASN A 481 -25.76 -3.02 14.88
N ASN A 482 -24.96 -1.98 14.99
CA ASN A 482 -23.54 -2.07 15.29
C ASN A 482 -23.26 -1.97 16.80
N ILE A 483 -22.19 -2.64 17.24
CA ILE A 483 -21.50 -2.33 18.50
C ILE A 483 -20.25 -1.56 18.13
N LEU A 484 -20.15 -0.31 18.57
CA LEU A 484 -19.00 0.56 18.34
C LEU A 484 -18.49 1.07 19.70
N ASN A 485 -17.48 0.42 20.24
CA ASN A 485 -16.96 0.70 21.57
C ASN A 485 -15.47 1.02 21.53
N PHE A 486 -15.14 2.29 21.69
CA PHE A 486 -13.77 2.80 21.65
C PHE A 486 -13.18 3.08 23.04
N SER A 487 -13.86 2.64 24.11
CA SER A 487 -13.47 2.98 25.48
C SER A 487 -12.12 2.38 25.92
N SER A 488 -11.67 1.30 25.28
CA SER A 488 -10.39 0.64 25.53
C SER A 488 -9.27 1.09 24.58
N VAL A 489 -9.57 1.89 23.56
CA VAL A 489 -8.64 2.22 22.47
C VAL A 489 -8.04 3.60 22.66
N SER A 490 -6.74 3.71 22.40
CA SER A 490 -6.03 4.98 22.39
C SER A 490 -6.13 5.63 21.01
N ILE A 491 -6.89 6.70 20.92
CA ILE A 491 -7.02 7.50 19.69
C ILE A 491 -5.98 8.62 19.69
N VAL A 492 -5.17 8.72 18.63
CA VAL A 492 -4.10 9.71 18.48
C VAL A 492 -4.37 10.59 17.27
N GLY A 493 -4.14 11.90 17.39
CA GLY A 493 -4.12 12.82 16.24
C GLY A 493 -5.35 13.69 16.05
N GLY A 494 -6.20 13.88 17.06
CA GLY A 494 -7.25 14.90 17.06
C GLY A 494 -8.57 14.42 17.67
N THR A 495 -9.61 15.25 17.57
CA THR A 495 -10.99 14.86 17.91
C THR A 495 -11.55 13.95 16.82
N VAL A 496 -12.38 12.99 17.24
CA VAL A 496 -13.00 12.01 16.35
C VAL A 496 -14.51 12.24 16.29
N THR A 497 -15.09 11.97 15.12
CA THR A 497 -16.54 11.80 14.99
C THR A 497 -16.82 10.30 14.89
N ILE A 498 -17.67 9.80 15.77
CA ILE A 498 -18.19 8.43 15.75
C ILE A 498 -19.63 8.51 15.24
N ASP A 499 -19.93 7.80 14.17
CA ASP A 499 -21.24 7.80 13.52
C ASP A 499 -21.76 6.38 13.41
N GLY A 500 -22.93 6.10 14.00
CA GLY A 500 -23.54 4.78 14.00
C GLY A 500 -24.04 4.34 12.63
N GLY A 501 -24.33 5.27 11.72
CA GLY A 501 -24.93 4.94 10.43
C GLY A 501 -26.43 4.71 10.56
N ALA A 502 -26.94 3.55 10.17
CA ALA A 502 -28.35 3.20 10.37
C ALA A 502 -28.44 1.89 11.13
N GLY A 503 -29.39 1.74 12.04
CA GLY A 503 -29.41 0.60 12.93
C GLY A 503 -29.98 0.96 14.29
N ASN A 504 -29.98 0.02 15.21
CA ASN A 504 -30.15 0.31 16.63
C ASN A 504 -28.79 0.07 17.26
N ASP A 505 -27.98 1.12 17.29
CA ASP A 505 -26.55 1.01 17.51
C ASP A 505 -26.21 1.16 18.99
N SER A 506 -25.13 0.52 19.40
CA SER A 506 -24.57 0.66 20.75
C SER A 506 -23.21 1.32 20.63
N ILE A 507 -23.17 2.62 20.87
CA ILE A 507 -21.98 3.46 20.69
C ILE A 507 -21.41 3.84 22.06
N THR A 508 -20.13 3.60 22.25
CA THR A 508 -19.35 4.05 23.41
C THR A 508 -18.11 4.80 22.92
N GLY A 509 -18.02 6.06 23.31
CA GLY A 509 -16.89 6.93 23.02
C GLY A 509 -15.59 6.49 23.69
N SER A 510 -14.56 7.26 23.42
CA SER A 510 -13.20 7.06 23.86
C SER A 510 -12.95 7.76 25.21
N SER A 511 -11.70 8.17 25.45
CA SER A 511 -11.34 9.02 26.58
C SER A 511 -11.10 10.49 26.19
N LEU A 512 -11.26 10.80 24.90
CA LEU A 512 -11.15 12.13 24.34
C LEU A 512 -12.52 12.83 24.35
N ALA A 513 -12.55 14.11 23.97
CA ALA A 513 -13.81 14.77 23.66
C ALA A 513 -14.31 14.26 22.30
N ASP A 514 -15.34 13.42 22.34
CA ASP A 514 -15.89 12.77 21.15
C ASP A 514 -17.09 13.53 20.59
N ARG A 515 -17.28 13.49 19.27
CA ARG A 515 -18.56 13.83 18.63
C ARG A 515 -19.26 12.52 18.27
N ILE A 516 -20.45 12.30 18.81
CA ILE A 516 -21.20 11.06 18.62
C ILE A 516 -22.49 11.37 17.85
N VAL A 517 -22.65 10.71 16.71
CA VAL A 517 -23.87 10.73 15.87
C VAL A 517 -24.49 9.34 16.00
N GLY A 518 -25.71 9.25 16.54
CA GLY A 518 -26.43 7.97 16.63
C GLY A 518 -26.80 7.42 15.25
N GLY A 519 -27.16 8.32 14.34
CA GLY A 519 -27.63 7.93 13.01
C GLY A 519 -29.08 7.48 13.06
N GLY A 520 -29.51 6.67 12.09
CA GLY A 520 -30.90 6.28 11.93
C GLY A 520 -31.31 5.05 12.73
N GLY A 521 -32.08 5.23 13.80
CA GLY A 521 -32.85 4.15 14.44
C GLY A 521 -32.99 4.35 15.94
N ARG A 522 -32.68 3.34 16.76
CA ARG A 522 -32.77 3.47 18.23
C ARG A 522 -31.43 3.16 18.89
N ASP A 523 -30.70 4.22 19.13
CA ASP A 523 -29.31 4.08 19.52
C ASP A 523 -29.12 4.24 21.03
N THR A 524 -28.13 3.54 21.55
CA THR A 524 -27.65 3.66 22.91
C THR A 524 -26.27 4.28 22.86
N LEU A 525 -26.16 5.52 23.32
CA LEU A 525 -24.98 6.34 23.23
C LEU A 525 -24.36 6.52 24.61
N THR A 526 -23.05 6.34 24.71
CA THR A 526 -22.27 6.51 25.92
C THR A 526 -21.07 7.37 25.56
N GLY A 527 -20.96 8.56 26.14
CA GLY A 527 -19.87 9.51 25.85
C GLY A 527 -18.51 8.97 26.30
N GLY A 528 -18.49 8.35 27.48
CA GLY A 528 -17.25 7.86 28.09
C GLY A 528 -16.61 8.93 28.97
N LYS A 529 -15.32 9.19 28.77
CA LYS A 529 -14.65 10.32 29.42
C LYS A 529 -14.36 11.35 28.36
N GLY A 530 -14.53 12.62 28.67
CA GLY A 530 -14.30 13.67 27.68
C GLY A 530 -15.34 14.74 27.85
N ALA A 531 -15.20 15.85 27.13
CA ALA A 531 -16.29 16.79 27.00
C ALA A 531 -17.03 16.45 25.71
N ASP A 532 -18.02 15.56 25.82
CA ASP A 532 -18.57 14.88 24.66
C ASP A 532 -19.71 15.68 24.03
N CYS A 533 -19.87 15.53 22.72
CA CYS A 533 -20.89 16.22 21.95
C CYS A 533 -21.79 15.19 21.26
N PHE A 534 -23.06 15.12 21.68
CA PHE A 534 -24.07 14.30 21.03
C PHE A 534 -24.72 15.13 19.92
N ASP A 535 -24.51 14.72 18.68
CA ASP A 535 -24.83 15.51 17.50
C ASP A 535 -26.21 15.17 16.93
N TYR A 536 -27.09 16.16 16.98
CA TYR A 536 -28.44 16.15 16.40
C TYR A 536 -28.62 17.33 15.44
N SER A 537 -27.52 17.81 14.84
CA SER A 537 -27.55 18.88 13.85
C SER A 537 -28.33 18.51 12.58
N ASN A 538 -28.56 17.21 12.37
CA ASN A 538 -29.56 16.69 11.45
C ASN A 538 -30.68 15.99 12.25
N LEU A 539 -31.72 16.73 12.65
CA LEU A 539 -32.83 16.22 13.47
C LEU A 539 -33.63 15.06 12.84
N ASN A 540 -33.36 14.71 11.57
CA ASN A 540 -33.91 13.52 10.93
C ASN A 540 -33.22 12.22 11.38
N ASP A 541 -32.01 12.29 11.95
CA ASP A 541 -31.23 11.11 12.35
C ASP A 541 -31.95 10.34 13.47
N ALA A 542 -32.50 11.03 14.47
CA ALA A 542 -33.19 10.40 15.61
C ALA A 542 -34.48 9.61 15.29
N LEU A 543 -34.90 9.51 14.02
CA LEU A 543 -36.24 9.04 13.65
C LEU A 543 -36.32 8.33 12.29
N ILE A 544 -35.98 7.03 12.24
CA ILE A 544 -36.64 6.11 11.31
C ILE A 544 -37.06 4.83 12.05
N GLY A 545 -38.35 4.75 12.44
CA GLY A 545 -38.97 3.47 12.83
C GLY A 545 -40.09 3.49 13.88
N GLY A 546 -40.46 4.64 14.45
CA GLY A 546 -41.59 4.72 15.37
C GLY A 546 -42.92 4.38 14.69
N SER A 547 -43.71 3.48 15.27
CA SER A 547 -45.11 3.35 14.85
C SER A 547 -45.88 4.58 15.33
N SER A 548 -47.03 4.87 14.70
CA SER A 548 -47.96 5.91 15.18
C SER A 548 -48.46 5.70 16.62
N SER A 549 -48.11 4.57 17.26
CA SER A 549 -48.50 4.18 18.62
C SER A 549 -47.39 4.25 19.67
N GLN A 550 -46.10 4.27 19.30
CA GLN A 550 -44.96 4.32 20.23
C GLN A 550 -43.79 5.12 19.62
N PRO A 551 -43.25 6.14 20.32
CA PRO A 551 -42.04 6.83 19.87
C PRO A 551 -40.82 5.90 20.01
N LEU A 552 -39.91 5.94 19.02
CA LEU A 552 -38.53 5.52 19.24
C LEU A 552 -37.78 6.70 19.88
N PHE A 553 -36.90 6.40 20.80
CA PHE A 553 -36.08 7.38 21.49
C PHE A 553 -34.68 6.81 21.58
N GLU A 554 -33.69 7.61 21.20
CA GLU A 554 -32.31 7.32 21.54
C GLU A 554 -32.12 7.38 23.05
N ARG A 555 -31.05 6.76 23.52
CA ARG A 555 -30.71 6.73 24.93
C ARG A 555 -29.26 7.11 25.15
N ILE A 556 -29.04 8.21 25.86
CA ILE A 556 -27.71 8.58 26.35
C ILE A 556 -27.54 8.03 27.77
N THR A 557 -26.44 7.32 28.02
CA THR A 557 -26.29 6.52 29.25
C THR A 557 -25.53 7.21 30.37
N ASP A 558 -24.71 8.21 30.06
CA ASP A 558 -23.73 8.79 30.99
C ASP A 558 -23.55 10.32 30.87
N PHE A 559 -24.51 11.03 30.27
CA PHE A 559 -24.43 12.49 30.08
C PHE A 559 -24.08 13.26 31.37
N VAL A 560 -22.98 14.00 31.35
CA VAL A 560 -22.45 14.81 32.46
C VAL A 560 -22.74 16.29 32.23
N VAL A 561 -23.66 16.83 33.03
CA VAL A 561 -24.03 18.25 33.01
C VAL A 561 -22.83 19.17 33.24
N GLY A 562 -22.67 20.15 32.34
CA GLY A 562 -21.59 21.14 32.38
C GLY A 562 -20.26 20.65 31.81
N GLN A 563 -20.21 19.40 31.35
CA GLN A 563 -19.08 18.80 30.66
C GLN A 563 -19.48 18.43 29.22
N ASP A 564 -20.59 17.71 29.07
CA ASP A 564 -21.10 17.27 27.77
C ASP A 564 -22.09 18.27 27.18
N SER A 565 -22.34 18.11 25.88
CA SER A 565 -23.12 19.05 25.07
C SER A 565 -23.96 18.35 24.00
N PHE A 566 -24.92 19.09 23.46
CA PHE A 566 -25.68 18.71 22.27
C PHE A 566 -25.36 19.68 21.12
N ASP A 567 -25.07 19.17 19.93
CA ASP A 567 -25.01 19.96 18.69
C ASP A 567 -26.40 19.93 18.01
N LEU A 568 -26.91 21.11 17.65
CA LEU A 568 -28.25 21.28 17.08
C LEU A 568 -28.17 22.17 15.84
N ALA A 569 -29.02 21.89 14.85
CA ALA A 569 -29.04 22.61 13.57
C ALA A 569 -29.28 24.12 13.71
N VAL A 570 -29.92 24.51 14.81
CA VAL A 570 -30.40 25.86 15.09
C VAL A 570 -30.31 26.15 16.58
N THR A 571 -29.92 27.38 16.93
CA THR A 571 -29.92 27.84 18.32
C THR A 571 -31.34 27.79 18.89
N PRO A 572 -31.57 27.13 20.05
CA PRO A 572 -32.87 27.06 20.70
C PRO A 572 -33.50 28.44 20.94
N LYS A 573 -34.78 28.62 20.58
CA LYS A 573 -35.52 29.84 20.92
C LYS A 573 -35.89 29.85 22.41
N ASN A 574 -35.79 31.02 23.04
CA ASN A 574 -36.19 31.32 24.42
C ASN A 574 -35.40 30.64 25.56
N GLY A 575 -34.16 30.19 25.33
CA GLY A 575 -33.39 29.49 26.39
C GLY A 575 -34.01 28.15 26.82
N GLY A 576 -34.90 27.62 25.97
CA GLY A 576 -35.73 26.44 26.14
C GLY A 576 -36.82 26.57 27.23
N LEU A 577 -37.89 25.80 27.08
CA LEU A 577 -39.02 25.79 28.01
C LEU A 577 -38.93 24.52 28.87
N THR A 578 -38.69 24.68 30.18
CA THR A 578 -38.80 23.55 31.12
C THR A 578 -40.29 23.22 31.32
N ILE A 579 -40.81 22.22 30.61
CA ILE A 579 -42.16 21.70 30.83
C ILE A 579 -42.07 20.55 31.84
N ASN A 580 -42.01 20.88 33.13
CA ASN A 580 -42.02 19.89 34.22
C ASN A 580 -43.38 19.16 34.29
N GLY A 581 -43.60 18.24 33.36
CA GLY A 581 -44.77 17.38 33.29
C GLY A 581 -44.38 15.92 33.48
N SER A 582 -45.17 15.19 34.26
CA SER A 582 -45.14 13.73 34.28
C SER A 582 -46.11 13.22 33.24
N LEU A 583 -45.63 12.40 32.30
CA LEU A 583 -46.50 11.70 31.35
C LEU A 583 -47.28 10.58 32.06
N SER A 584 -48.49 10.29 31.57
CA SER A 584 -49.30 9.13 31.99
C SER A 584 -48.95 7.86 31.24
N ALA A 585 -48.40 7.99 30.03
CA ALA A 585 -47.87 6.91 29.20
C ALA A 585 -46.85 7.48 28.19
N LEU A 586 -45.88 6.67 27.77
CA LEU A 586 -44.96 6.99 26.68
C LEU A 586 -45.61 6.65 25.33
N THR A 587 -46.59 7.46 24.93
CA THR A 587 -47.23 7.35 23.61
C THR A 587 -47.15 8.68 22.89
N THR A 588 -47.16 8.65 21.56
CA THR A 588 -47.19 9.85 20.72
C THR A 588 -48.31 10.79 21.15
N SER A 589 -49.50 10.28 21.44
CA SER A 589 -50.64 11.08 21.89
C SER A 589 -50.41 11.77 23.24
N SER A 590 -49.83 11.06 24.22
CA SER A 590 -49.51 11.63 25.53
C SER A 590 -48.45 12.73 25.41
N ILE A 591 -47.45 12.53 24.56
CA ILE A 591 -46.37 13.48 24.32
C ILE A 591 -46.90 14.71 23.56
N SER A 592 -47.66 14.55 22.47
CA SER A 592 -48.28 15.68 21.75
C SER A 592 -49.23 16.50 22.62
N THR A 593 -49.86 15.89 23.63
CA THR A 593 -50.70 16.61 24.60
C THR A 593 -49.85 17.52 25.50
N LEU A 594 -48.72 17.00 25.99
CA LEU A 594 -47.78 17.74 26.82
C LEU A 594 -47.04 18.84 26.02
N LEU A 595 -46.51 18.45 24.86
CA LEU A 595 -45.73 19.27 23.93
C LEU A 595 -46.61 19.80 22.78
N ASN A 596 -47.71 20.48 23.12
CA ASN A 596 -48.63 21.03 22.12
C ASN A 596 -48.08 22.32 21.46
N SER A 597 -48.72 22.78 20.38
CA SER A 597 -48.27 23.92 19.57
C SER A 597 -48.19 25.27 20.30
N ASN A 598 -48.78 25.40 21.48
CA ASN A 598 -48.64 26.61 22.31
C ASN A 598 -47.44 26.53 23.27
N MET A 599 -46.96 25.32 23.58
CA MET A 599 -45.93 25.06 24.59
C MET A 599 -44.59 24.70 23.94
N PHE A 600 -44.60 23.92 22.87
CA PHE A 600 -43.41 23.49 22.14
C PHE A 600 -43.33 24.27 20.84
N LEU A 601 -42.73 25.46 20.90
CA LEU A 601 -42.62 26.35 19.74
C LEU A 601 -41.47 25.91 18.82
N THR A 602 -41.51 26.37 17.57
CA THR A 602 -40.43 26.21 16.58
C THR A 602 -39.04 26.43 17.18
N ASN A 603 -38.14 25.46 17.00
CA ASN A 603 -36.77 25.41 17.56
C ASN A 603 -36.76 25.42 19.10
N GLY A 604 -37.79 24.88 19.73
CA GLY A 604 -37.92 24.76 21.18
C GLY A 604 -37.19 23.53 21.73
N VAL A 605 -36.74 23.63 22.97
CA VAL A 605 -36.21 22.49 23.74
C VAL A 605 -37.07 22.33 24.98
N ALA A 606 -37.44 21.09 25.31
CA ALA A 606 -38.23 20.77 26.49
C ALA A 606 -37.66 19.56 27.23
N THR A 607 -37.74 19.57 28.56
CA THR A 607 -37.46 18.40 29.41
C THR A 607 -38.77 17.88 29.99
N PHE A 608 -38.92 16.57 30.16
CA PHE A 608 -40.07 15.95 30.83
C PHE A 608 -39.70 14.59 31.46
N SER A 609 -40.63 13.99 32.21
CA SER A 609 -40.40 12.70 32.89
C SER A 609 -41.54 11.70 32.69
N TYR A 610 -41.20 10.41 32.77
CA TYR A 610 -42.15 9.31 32.86
C TYR A 610 -41.67 8.28 33.90
N GLY A 611 -42.36 8.22 35.04
CA GLY A 611 -41.88 7.47 36.19
C GLY A 611 -40.52 8.02 36.64
N ALA A 612 -39.49 7.18 36.60
CA ALA A 612 -38.12 7.57 36.96
C ALA A 612 -37.23 7.97 35.77
N ARG A 613 -37.76 7.90 34.54
CA ARG A 613 -37.03 8.18 33.31
C ARG A 613 -37.11 9.67 32.96
N GLN A 614 -36.00 10.23 32.50
CA GLN A 614 -35.85 11.64 32.13
C GLN A 614 -35.69 11.75 30.61
N PHE A 615 -36.33 12.76 30.01
CA PHE A 615 -36.31 12.96 28.58
C PHE A 615 -36.02 14.41 28.23
N ILE A 616 -35.32 14.60 27.11
CA ILE A 616 -35.17 15.87 26.41
C ILE A 616 -35.86 15.73 25.04
N ALA A 617 -36.60 16.76 24.64
CA ALA A 617 -37.19 16.86 23.32
C ALA A 617 -36.67 18.10 22.59
N PHE A 618 -36.34 17.92 21.31
CA PHE A 618 -35.90 18.98 20.40
C PHE A 618 -36.94 19.16 19.29
N ASN A 619 -37.49 20.37 19.19
CA ASN A 619 -38.47 20.70 18.16
C ASN A 619 -37.74 21.12 16.89
N ASP A 620 -38.29 20.69 15.77
CA ASP A 620 -37.91 21.13 14.44
C ASP A 620 -38.40 22.57 14.14
N ALA A 621 -38.54 22.88 12.85
CA ALA A 621 -39.03 24.17 12.38
C ALA A 621 -40.56 24.40 12.62
N THR A 622 -41.29 23.43 13.18
CA THR A 622 -42.76 23.37 13.23
C THR A 622 -43.29 23.33 14.65
N SER A 623 -44.17 24.27 15.02
CA SER A 623 -44.72 24.31 16.38
C SER A 623 -45.55 23.06 16.74
N GLY A 624 -45.29 22.50 17.92
CA GLY A 624 -45.97 21.33 18.49
C GLY A 624 -45.25 20.04 18.14
N TYR A 625 -45.35 19.03 19.01
CA TYR A 625 -44.63 17.77 18.81
C TYR A 625 -45.10 17.02 17.57
N ASN A 626 -44.16 16.75 16.68
CA ASN A 626 -44.30 15.93 15.50
C ASN A 626 -43.37 14.71 15.58
N SER A 627 -43.95 13.52 15.74
CA SER A 627 -43.19 12.28 15.84
C SER A 627 -42.42 11.88 14.58
N ALA A 628 -42.56 12.61 13.47
CA ALA A 628 -41.81 12.38 12.25
C ALA A 628 -40.57 13.29 12.11
N THR A 629 -40.46 14.36 12.89
CA THR A 629 -39.43 15.39 12.69
C THR A 629 -38.80 15.91 13.98
N ASP A 630 -39.39 15.65 15.15
CA ASP A 630 -38.87 16.10 16.45
C ASP A 630 -38.16 14.97 17.20
N ALA A 631 -36.94 15.23 17.68
CA ALA A 631 -36.17 14.24 18.44
C ALA A 631 -36.62 14.14 19.91
N ILE A 632 -36.67 12.91 20.43
CA ILE A 632 -36.85 12.63 21.87
C ILE A 632 -35.74 11.70 22.33
N ILE A 633 -35.02 12.11 23.36
CA ILE A 633 -33.87 11.39 23.88
C ILE A 633 -34.10 11.08 25.34
N GLU A 634 -33.94 9.81 25.71
CA GLU A 634 -33.84 9.41 27.10
C GLU A 634 -32.44 9.67 27.63
N ILE A 635 -32.33 10.38 28.74
CA ILE A 635 -31.05 10.57 29.42
C ILE A 635 -31.04 9.75 30.71
N THR A 636 -30.03 8.90 30.84
CA THR A 636 -29.73 8.15 32.06
C THR A 636 -28.36 8.57 32.62
N GLY A 637 -28.06 8.24 33.87
CA GLY A 637 -26.77 8.61 34.51
C GLY A 637 -26.83 9.73 35.57
N PHE A 638 -27.96 10.43 35.74
CA PHE A 638 -28.11 11.39 36.84
C PHE A 638 -28.20 10.71 38.21
N SER A 639 -27.54 11.26 39.22
CA SER A 639 -27.90 10.96 40.61
C SER A 639 -29.34 11.48 40.84
N TYR A 640 -30.24 10.60 41.30
CA TYR A 640 -31.69 10.83 41.39
C TYR A 640 -32.14 12.13 42.10
N ALA A 641 -31.24 12.81 42.83
CA ALA A 641 -31.51 14.05 43.54
C ALA A 641 -31.37 15.32 42.68
N SER A 642 -30.81 15.23 41.46
CA SER A 642 -30.35 16.40 40.68
C SER A 642 -30.64 16.35 39.18
N GLY A 643 -31.69 15.65 38.72
CA GLY A 643 -32.11 15.69 37.30
C GLY A 643 -32.27 17.11 36.75
N PHE A 644 -32.51 17.30 35.45
CA PHE A 644 -32.59 18.64 34.86
C PHE A 644 -33.62 19.52 35.58
N THR A 645 -33.13 20.46 36.38
CA THR A 645 -33.98 21.43 37.08
C THR A 645 -34.26 22.66 36.22
N ASN A 646 -33.35 22.95 35.26
CA ASN A 646 -33.47 23.98 34.25
C ASN A 646 -32.54 23.68 33.05
N LEU A 647 -32.93 24.13 31.86
CA LEU A 647 -32.18 24.02 30.60
C LEU A 647 -30.87 24.82 30.58
N SER A 648 -30.69 25.79 31.48
CA SER A 648 -29.39 26.46 31.67
C SER A 648 -28.26 25.53 32.13
N GLN A 649 -28.60 24.28 32.48
CA GLN A 649 -27.66 23.23 32.85
C GLN A 649 -27.19 22.41 31.64
N ILE A 650 -27.76 22.63 30.46
CA ILE A 650 -27.42 21.92 29.23
C ILE A 650 -26.62 22.87 28.32
N SER A 651 -25.46 22.41 27.87
CA SER A 651 -24.65 23.11 26.88
C SER A 651 -25.14 22.75 25.47
N PHE A 652 -25.36 23.78 24.65
CA PHE A 652 -25.68 23.64 23.22
C PHE A 652 -24.57 24.33 22.41
N VAL A 653 -24.08 23.65 21.38
CA VAL A 653 -23.01 24.18 20.49
C VAL A 653 -23.60 25.03 19.37
#